data_AF-A0A7W0HMN9-F1
#
_entry.id   AF-A0A7W0HMN9-F1
#
_cell.length_a   1.000
_cell.length_b   1.000
_cell.length_c   1.000
_cell.angle_alpha   90.00
_cell.angle_beta   90.00
_cell.angle_gamma   90.00
#
_symmetry.space_group_name_H-M   'P 1'
#
loop_
_entity.id
_entity.type
_entity.pdbx_description
1 polymer ?
#
loop_
_entity_poly.entity_id
_entity_poly.type
_entity_poly.pdbx_seq_one_letter_code
_entity_poly.pdbx_strand_id
1 'polypeptide(L)'
;MTKSRKYFPACFSGRLSIISVFIFIIAASFMSPANALSDNQKDVRISSFKAHYYTENDGRNPGRKNDGTIKDVVSKLQFTESVKRPSINFSYSDFNGINSYNFYGVWEGVISADSEGQSVKAHFDVSKSDVSFYLNDKLLEKWNDVSKIVQFSLNKGDNKIRIELHNHWHTTSFNVSFTDYQKLDKSTAVEVFKGIDFNSTKSIYLGAYEASSRNPGENYNEILVTLPGSPEPIFIFLNSFRAVNWVINNPQNAKIVGIALRGRSPGSTVAITSPAPVYQLPASKNAHKSSYDIQAFIGKNADYAFTEYGFSSIIIPDFFQARAKDAPKRNDSISTSESPGPGRTDKYAVNSFVESLVVQQQNNPVTRTRIVKEPSLDGAFIKGTWKGYVDVSKTTDKSFKISHKGVRAELIIDGKSVWRGKNSRENVYQYTFKPGRHEVMFVAYPEEDSRPAKFDVSITDNAKDLKYDQLATLLRRLGNFDSIYCGVEKSKSPDRRVDIRLHDLGKPVVLFLTSNQQVVWDFRNSDTDRLAAVVTSAKNSAGSIKNLPSHVPVYHFFNLAKTAQFIPVRGKRNIDNTFKSAALQILALTGKLPAGFSGVRETDTVAVPGIVLEREKYRQIGFADVSPDYNIFIEYPDKIDIVFNPVTTKFIDSNSSSEFTQTRPIKPEVQRKSWAEPLGATEDIPTGAFRAYYFDIFNSGLPKFSGIVEDVSISSTSTKRNSTGTASVDDHGIIPENFGAFWIGNINLEKEEEMEINIDSGHSATRVLIDDKVVNGKTISLQKGLHKVEIEHVNNWHTYGFSFSLTEPQTLLAYEELREQLGNILPRKVHTAYVGVYRSKSGDNAITLDIKNAGKPVFLILASAHPVNWVIGGAGAKDIKALLVSSTHSKSKIKGNIKQDIPIFHFPMWNFTYQLKSNCECQGSYYCASRDLFDTIDYVATITGQKIDSFTGNYSAKSFVVPDTIIDKKQFKALSKIAKENRQAQAKCEGPELTPQYLDKRQRKQIRAHPSVQDALKAMKLIRDNRFDEYIAYMETRNRNVNQNEIKEMFLFQHNYFAGYDPSIAYHMIDKKMYEKIIANKPKLTIPLLLKKENLKDHYIKVHMNKAGDRWAVSFIR
;
A
#
# COMPACT_ATOMS: atom_id res chain seq x y z
N MET A 1 -22.50 -46.64 56.27
CA MET A 1 -23.75 -47.40 56.48
C MET A 1 -24.89 -46.39 56.42
N THR A 2 -26.02 -46.52 55.73
CA THR A 2 -26.62 -47.57 54.86
C THR A 2 -27.63 -46.83 53.94
N LYS A 3 -27.77 -47.12 52.63
CA LYS A 3 -28.79 -48.04 52.04
C LYS A 3 -30.20 -47.92 52.69
N SER A 4 -31.32 -47.83 51.96
CA SER A 4 -31.57 -48.10 50.52
C SER A 4 -32.99 -47.77 50.03
N ARG A 5 -33.12 -47.56 48.70
CA ARG A 5 -34.16 -48.06 47.76
C ARG A 5 -35.68 -48.01 48.11
N LYS A 6 -36.39 -47.28 47.22
CA LYS A 6 -37.53 -47.71 46.35
C LYS A 6 -38.71 -48.50 46.94
N TYR A 7 -39.94 -48.07 46.60
CA TYR A 7 -40.94 -48.91 45.89
C TYR A 7 -42.01 -48.03 45.18
N PHE A 8 -42.38 -48.41 43.94
CA PHE A 8 -43.66 -48.11 43.25
C PHE A 8 -44.71 -49.15 43.73
N PRO A 9 -46.05 -49.04 43.51
CA PRO A 9 -46.77 -48.53 42.33
C PRO A 9 -47.86 -47.48 42.70
N ALA A 10 -48.94 -47.16 41.97
CA ALA A 10 -49.57 -47.72 40.76
C ALA A 10 -50.35 -46.66 39.93
N CYS A 11 -50.99 -47.09 38.84
CA CYS A 11 -51.98 -46.33 38.08
C CYS A 11 -53.41 -46.72 38.47
N PHE A 12 -54.38 -45.80 38.39
CA PHE A 12 -55.66 -46.03 37.69
C PHE A 12 -56.37 -44.72 37.32
N SER A 13 -57.40 -44.83 36.47
CA SER A 13 -58.04 -43.77 35.68
C SER A 13 -59.00 -42.83 36.45
N GLY A 14 -59.14 -41.59 35.95
CA GLY A 14 -60.28 -40.73 36.26
C GLY A 14 -60.31 -39.45 35.42
N ARG A 15 -61.12 -39.42 34.34
CA ARG A 15 -61.45 -38.18 33.62
C ARG A 15 -62.48 -37.39 34.43
N LEU A 16 -62.26 -36.09 34.65
CA LEU A 16 -63.35 -35.12 34.69
C LEU A 16 -62.86 -33.79 34.12
N SER A 17 -63.67 -33.21 33.22
CA SER A 17 -63.33 -31.97 32.52
C SER A 17 -63.73 -30.75 33.34
N ILE A 18 -62.81 -29.80 33.52
CA ILE A 18 -63.18 -28.40 33.75
C ILE A 18 -62.48 -27.56 32.68
N ILE A 19 -63.27 -26.90 31.86
CA ILE A 19 -62.81 -25.93 30.87
C ILE A 19 -62.47 -24.64 31.64
N SER A 20 -61.25 -24.14 31.49
CA SER A 20 -60.87 -22.79 31.91
C SER A 20 -60.01 -22.18 30.83
N VAL A 21 -60.61 -21.30 30.04
CA VAL A 21 -59.96 -20.58 28.94
C VAL A 21 -59.10 -19.47 29.53
N PHE A 22 -57.79 -19.71 29.65
CA PHE A 22 -56.82 -18.65 29.90
C PHE A 22 -56.25 -18.15 28.57
N ILE A 23 -56.72 -16.98 28.12
CA ILE A 23 -56.12 -16.24 27.02
C ILE A 23 -54.84 -15.59 27.54
N PHE A 24 -53.68 -16.21 27.29
CA PHE A 24 -52.39 -15.56 27.47
C PHE A 24 -52.11 -14.68 26.26
N ILE A 25 -52.32 -13.37 26.40
CA ILE A 25 -51.74 -12.37 25.50
C ILE A 25 -50.24 -12.35 25.78
N ILE A 26 -49.46 -13.06 24.95
CA ILE A 26 -48.00 -12.94 24.96
C ILE A 26 -47.65 -11.62 24.29
N ALA A 27 -47.56 -10.56 25.10
CA ALA A 27 -46.90 -9.33 24.69
C ALA A 27 -45.40 -9.64 24.52
N ALA A 28 -44.99 -9.87 23.26
CA ALA A 28 -43.59 -10.05 22.90
C ALA A 28 -42.82 -8.72 23.02
N SER A 29 -42.47 -8.35 24.25
CA SER A 29 -41.56 -7.24 24.52
C SER A 29 -40.19 -7.55 23.92
N PHE A 30 -39.85 -6.86 22.84
CA PHE A 30 -38.51 -6.89 22.25
C PHE A 30 -37.49 -6.32 23.26
N MET A 31 -36.92 -7.19 24.10
CA MET A 31 -35.75 -6.82 24.91
C MET A 31 -34.52 -6.74 24.02
N SER A 32 -33.98 -5.53 23.88
CA SER A 32 -32.67 -5.30 23.26
C SER A 32 -31.58 -6.12 23.97
N PRO A 33 -30.58 -6.66 23.24
CA PRO A 33 -29.50 -7.43 23.85
C PRO A 33 -28.71 -6.55 24.81
N ALA A 34 -28.60 -6.97 26.07
CA ALA A 34 -27.74 -6.33 27.06
C ALA A 34 -26.27 -6.57 26.68
N ASN A 35 -25.49 -5.49 26.59
CA ASN A 35 -24.06 -5.60 26.33
C ASN A 35 -23.33 -6.28 27.50
N ALA A 36 -22.26 -7.02 27.20
CA ALA A 36 -21.31 -7.48 28.21
C ALA A 36 -20.54 -6.29 28.82
N LEU A 37 -21.07 -5.76 29.92
CA LEU A 37 -20.47 -4.67 30.71
C LEU A 37 -19.31 -5.22 31.57
N SER A 38 -18.21 -4.45 31.73
CA SER A 38 -17.17 -4.79 32.72
C SER A 38 -17.72 -4.60 34.14
N ASP A 39 -17.08 -5.19 35.17
CA ASP A 39 -17.59 -5.11 36.55
C ASP A 39 -17.77 -3.65 37.05
N ASN A 40 -16.91 -2.71 36.63
CA ASN A 40 -17.04 -1.28 36.92
C ASN A 40 -18.18 -0.56 36.17
N GLN A 41 -18.74 -1.21 35.15
CA GLN A 41 -19.75 -0.64 34.26
C GLN A 41 -21.16 -1.15 34.58
N LYS A 42 -21.31 -2.01 35.60
CA LYS A 42 -22.62 -2.46 36.13
C LYS A 42 -23.46 -1.32 36.71
N ASP A 43 -22.81 -0.32 37.29
CA ASP A 43 -23.45 0.80 38.00
C ASP A 43 -23.82 1.98 37.07
N VAL A 44 -23.58 1.85 35.76
CA VAL A 44 -23.77 2.92 34.77
C VAL A 44 -24.56 2.40 33.57
N ARG A 45 -25.73 2.97 33.32
CA ARG A 45 -26.63 2.59 32.21
C ARG A 45 -26.71 3.73 31.21
N ILE A 46 -26.60 3.41 29.93
CA ILE A 46 -26.56 4.41 28.85
C ILE A 46 -27.77 4.20 27.94
N SER A 47 -28.58 5.22 27.75
CA SER A 47 -29.72 5.19 26.83
C SER A 47 -29.25 5.19 25.36
N SER A 48 -30.18 4.95 24.43
CA SER A 48 -29.98 5.42 23.06
C SER A 48 -29.81 6.95 23.04
N PHE A 49 -29.04 7.45 22.08
CA PHE A 49 -28.88 8.87 21.81
C PHE A 49 -29.82 9.29 20.68
N LYS A 50 -30.38 10.49 20.78
CA LYS A 50 -31.01 11.19 19.67
C LYS A 50 -29.94 11.98 18.93
N ALA A 51 -29.73 11.65 17.66
CA ALA A 51 -28.79 12.33 16.80
C ALA A 51 -29.52 13.35 15.93
N HIS A 52 -28.99 14.57 15.85
CA HIS A 52 -29.45 15.66 15.00
C HIS A 52 -28.31 16.06 14.06
N TYR A 53 -28.57 16.11 12.76
CA TYR A 53 -27.55 16.44 11.76
C TYR A 53 -27.94 17.65 10.95
N TYR A 54 -26.99 18.57 10.84
CA TYR A 54 -27.13 19.88 10.24
C TYR A 54 -26.12 20.01 9.09
N THR A 55 -26.47 20.81 8.09
CA THR A 55 -25.49 21.41 7.18
C THR A 55 -25.11 22.79 7.71
N GLU A 56 -23.81 23.07 7.75
CA GLU A 56 -23.24 24.31 8.24
C GLU A 56 -21.95 24.60 7.44
N ASN A 57 -21.85 25.75 6.77
CA ASN A 57 -20.65 26.10 5.99
C ASN A 57 -19.78 27.08 6.80
N ASP A 58 -18.93 26.52 7.65
CA ASP A 58 -18.13 27.28 8.61
C ASP A 58 -16.64 27.42 8.21
N GLY A 59 -16.19 26.63 7.22
CA GLY A 59 -14.84 26.61 6.68
C GLY A 59 -14.12 25.26 6.80
N ARG A 60 -12.84 25.25 6.38
CA ARG A 60 -12.00 24.03 6.29
C ARG A 60 -10.88 23.95 7.34
N ASN A 61 -10.97 24.73 8.41
CA ASN A 61 -9.90 24.86 9.41
C ASN A 61 -10.48 24.73 10.83
N PRO A 62 -10.20 23.62 11.55
CA PRO A 62 -10.58 23.48 12.95
C PRO A 62 -10.04 24.63 13.84
N GLY A 63 -10.74 24.92 14.92
CA GLY A 63 -10.30 25.81 16.00
C GLY A 63 -10.29 27.31 15.65
N ARG A 64 -10.98 27.74 14.59
CA ARG A 64 -11.04 29.15 14.16
C ARG A 64 -12.25 29.94 14.67
N LYS A 65 -12.94 29.44 15.71
CA LYS A 65 -14.22 29.97 16.23
C LYS A 65 -15.34 29.95 15.19
N ASN A 66 -15.32 28.94 14.34
CA ASN A 66 -16.31 28.60 13.33
C ASN A 66 -17.33 27.57 13.86
N ASP A 67 -17.25 27.27 15.16
CA ASP A 67 -18.05 26.39 16.00
C ASP A 67 -19.48 26.91 16.31
N GLY A 68 -20.19 27.39 15.28
CA GLY A 68 -21.51 28.02 15.41
C GLY A 68 -21.53 29.37 16.13
N THR A 69 -20.37 29.90 16.55
CA THR A 69 -20.28 31.22 17.23
C THR A 69 -20.17 32.42 16.27
N ILE A 70 -20.07 32.17 14.95
CA ILE A 70 -20.13 33.22 13.91
C ILE A 70 -21.60 33.51 13.59
N LYS A 71 -22.05 34.74 13.84
CA LYS A 71 -23.46 35.15 13.62
C LYS A 71 -23.99 34.95 12.21
N ASP A 72 -23.11 34.95 11.21
CA ASP A 72 -23.46 34.81 9.79
C ASP A 72 -23.48 33.34 9.33
N VAL A 73 -23.04 32.40 10.18
CA VAL A 73 -23.10 30.96 9.91
C VAL A 73 -24.43 30.42 10.42
N VAL A 74 -25.30 30.01 9.49
CA VAL A 74 -26.62 29.47 9.80
C VAL A 74 -26.60 27.95 9.60
N SER A 75 -26.66 27.20 10.70
CA SER A 75 -26.85 25.75 10.66
C SER A 75 -28.30 25.41 10.28
N LYS A 76 -28.47 24.51 9.31
CA LYS A 76 -29.78 24.02 8.86
C LYS A 76 -29.91 22.54 9.16
N LEU A 77 -30.87 22.17 10.02
CA LEU A 77 -31.20 20.78 10.30
C LEU A 77 -31.63 20.07 9.00
N GLN A 78 -31.09 18.88 8.77
CA GLN A 78 -31.40 18.04 7.61
C GLN A 78 -32.03 16.71 8.02
N PHE A 79 -31.52 16.09 9.09
CA PHE A 79 -31.97 14.76 9.51
C PHE A 79 -31.92 14.59 11.03
N THR A 80 -32.70 13.65 11.56
CA THR A 80 -32.71 13.27 12.98
C THR A 80 -33.08 11.81 13.11
N GLU A 81 -32.37 11.07 13.98
CA GLU A 81 -32.57 9.64 14.22
C GLU A 81 -32.24 9.26 15.67
N SER A 82 -32.56 8.01 16.04
CA SER A 82 -32.13 7.41 17.31
C SER A 82 -30.99 6.42 17.04
N VAL A 83 -29.82 6.68 17.61
CA VAL A 83 -28.61 5.85 17.48
C VAL A 83 -28.24 5.22 18.81
N LYS A 84 -27.54 4.07 18.79
CA LYS A 84 -27.08 3.40 20.02
C LYS A 84 -25.95 4.15 20.72
N ARG A 85 -25.22 5.00 20.00
CA ARG A 85 -23.95 5.63 20.43
C ARG A 85 -23.66 6.89 19.58
N PRO A 86 -22.90 7.88 20.09
CA PRO A 86 -22.43 9.00 19.27
C PRO A 86 -21.29 8.54 18.35
N SER A 87 -21.59 8.29 17.09
CA SER A 87 -20.62 7.79 16.11
C SER A 87 -21.04 8.15 14.69
N ILE A 88 -20.10 8.61 13.87
CA ILE A 88 -20.32 8.82 12.43
C ILE A 88 -19.02 8.66 11.63
N ASN A 89 -19.07 8.02 10.47
CA ASN A 89 -17.94 7.80 9.57
C ASN A 89 -18.40 7.79 8.11
N PHE A 90 -18.00 8.81 7.34
CA PHE A 90 -18.22 8.88 5.90
C PHE A 90 -17.14 9.75 5.22
N SER A 91 -16.92 9.53 3.91
CA SER A 91 -15.79 10.12 3.18
C SER A 91 -16.13 10.46 1.74
N TYR A 92 -15.88 11.71 1.32
CA TYR A 92 -16.12 12.27 -0.03
C TYR A 92 -17.56 12.21 -0.57
N SER A 93 -18.45 11.43 0.04
CA SER A 93 -19.88 11.38 -0.22
C SER A 93 -20.66 12.33 0.69
N ASP A 94 -21.93 12.55 0.34
CA ASP A 94 -22.88 13.24 1.21
C ASP A 94 -23.57 12.22 2.14
N PHE A 95 -23.62 12.49 3.45
CA PHE A 95 -24.44 11.74 4.40
C PHE A 95 -25.81 12.41 4.49
N ASN A 96 -26.87 11.76 4.02
CA ASN A 96 -28.23 12.33 3.95
C ASN A 96 -28.26 13.73 3.27
N GLY A 97 -27.48 13.93 2.20
CA GLY A 97 -27.36 15.21 1.51
C GLY A 97 -26.47 16.26 2.20
N ILE A 98 -25.80 15.90 3.30
CA ILE A 98 -24.82 16.75 3.99
C ILE A 98 -23.42 16.41 3.48
N ASN A 99 -22.78 17.38 2.83
CA ASN A 99 -21.38 17.24 2.44
C ASN A 99 -20.46 17.18 3.68
N SER A 100 -19.46 16.30 3.65
CA SER A 100 -18.52 16.12 4.77
C SER A 100 -17.84 17.40 5.27
N TYR A 101 -17.53 18.37 4.39
CA TYR A 101 -16.95 19.67 4.78
C TYR A 101 -17.91 20.59 5.53
N ASN A 102 -19.21 20.31 5.49
CA ASN A 102 -20.28 21.12 6.07
C ASN A 102 -21.07 20.35 7.14
N PHE A 103 -20.49 19.26 7.67
CA PHE A 103 -21.20 18.36 8.57
C PHE A 103 -21.13 18.85 10.01
N TYR A 104 -22.30 19.16 10.58
CA TYR A 104 -22.46 19.42 12.01
C TYR A 104 -23.40 18.36 12.62
N GLY A 105 -22.91 17.60 13.60
CA GLY A 105 -23.66 16.57 14.31
C GLY A 105 -23.82 16.88 15.79
N VAL A 106 -25.01 16.66 16.33
CA VAL A 106 -25.34 16.78 17.75
C VAL A 106 -25.95 15.47 18.25
N TRP A 107 -25.44 14.92 19.34
CA TRP A 107 -25.99 13.72 19.99
C TRP A 107 -26.40 14.05 21.42
N GLU A 108 -27.68 13.86 21.73
CA GLU A 108 -28.24 14.00 23.08
C GLU A 108 -28.69 12.64 23.63
N GLY A 109 -28.37 12.34 24.88
CA GLY A 109 -28.73 11.07 25.52
C GLY A 109 -28.69 11.16 27.04
N VAL A 110 -28.97 10.05 27.72
CA VAL A 110 -28.96 9.94 29.19
C VAL A 110 -27.98 8.87 29.63
N ILE A 111 -27.20 9.17 30.66
CA ILE A 111 -26.40 8.20 31.40
C ILE A 111 -26.91 8.17 32.85
N SER A 112 -27.48 7.04 33.25
CA SER A 112 -27.98 6.80 34.61
C SER A 112 -26.85 6.21 35.46
N ALA A 113 -26.63 6.74 36.67
CA ALA A 113 -25.72 6.17 37.66
C ALA A 113 -26.48 5.66 38.90
N ASP A 114 -26.16 4.46 39.37
CA ASP A 114 -26.79 3.88 40.55
C ASP A 114 -26.22 4.48 41.87
N SER A 115 -25.04 5.11 41.81
CA SER A 115 -24.29 5.75 42.92
C SER A 115 -23.98 7.24 42.66
N GLU A 116 -23.82 8.01 43.74
CA GLU A 116 -23.42 9.42 43.68
C GLU A 116 -21.90 9.53 43.44
N GLY A 117 -21.48 10.43 42.54
CA GLY A 117 -20.07 10.66 42.22
C GLY A 117 -19.42 9.60 41.33
N GLN A 118 -20.20 8.67 40.76
CA GLN A 118 -19.69 7.58 39.91
C GLN A 118 -18.83 8.11 38.77
N SER A 119 -17.56 7.69 38.72
CA SER A 119 -16.62 8.24 37.74
C SER A 119 -16.72 7.52 36.40
N VAL A 120 -16.90 8.29 35.32
CA VAL A 120 -17.03 7.81 33.95
C VAL A 120 -15.96 8.44 33.06
N LYS A 121 -15.46 7.66 32.09
CA LYS A 121 -14.52 8.10 31.06
C LYS A 121 -15.22 8.07 29.71
N ALA A 122 -15.31 9.22 29.05
CA ALA A 122 -15.72 9.33 27.66
C ALA A 122 -14.48 9.35 26.77
N HIS A 123 -14.37 8.39 25.86
CA HIS A 123 -13.28 8.23 24.91
C HIS A 123 -13.74 8.71 23.53
N PHE A 124 -13.20 9.83 23.08
CA PHE A 124 -13.49 10.45 21.80
C PHE A 124 -12.38 10.13 20.80
N ASP A 125 -12.72 9.50 19.68
CA ASP A 125 -11.90 9.53 18.46
C ASP A 125 -12.47 10.56 17.50
N VAL A 126 -11.60 11.41 16.95
CA VAL A 126 -12.01 12.60 16.18
C VAL A 126 -11.14 12.73 14.93
N SER A 127 -11.77 13.10 13.82
CA SER A 127 -11.14 13.61 12.61
C SER A 127 -10.77 15.10 12.77
N LYS A 128 -10.57 15.79 11.65
CA LYS A 128 -10.32 17.24 11.60
C LYS A 128 -11.62 18.01 11.88
N SER A 129 -11.94 18.13 13.16
CA SER A 129 -13.24 18.56 13.64
C SER A 129 -13.11 19.32 14.97
N ASP A 130 -14.03 20.25 15.23
CA ASP A 130 -14.23 20.89 16.53
C ASP A 130 -15.26 20.09 17.35
N VAL A 131 -15.01 19.88 18.65
CA VAL A 131 -15.86 19.07 19.54
C VAL A 131 -16.22 19.84 20.81
N SER A 132 -17.50 19.84 21.18
CA SER A 132 -17.99 20.30 22.48
C SER A 132 -18.68 19.15 23.24
N PHE A 133 -18.43 19.03 24.54
CA PHE A 133 -19.02 17.99 25.39
C PHE A 133 -19.68 18.60 26.64
N TYR A 134 -20.95 18.24 26.87
CA TYR A 134 -21.80 18.77 27.92
C TYR A 134 -22.37 17.65 28.82
N LEU A 135 -22.48 17.95 30.11
CA LEU A 135 -23.15 17.15 31.13
C LEU A 135 -24.16 18.04 31.84
N ASN A 136 -25.43 17.61 31.89
CA ASN A 136 -26.54 18.37 32.48
C ASN A 136 -26.58 19.82 31.95
N ASP A 137 -26.48 19.95 30.62
CA ASP A 137 -26.41 21.20 29.84
C ASP A 137 -25.24 22.16 30.17
N LYS A 138 -24.36 21.79 31.10
CA LYS A 138 -23.11 22.49 31.40
C LYS A 138 -21.98 21.98 30.51
N LEU A 139 -21.27 22.91 29.84
CA LEU A 139 -20.06 22.57 29.08
C LEU A 139 -18.99 22.00 30.03
N LEU A 140 -18.60 20.74 29.81
CA LEU A 140 -17.47 20.12 30.49
C LEU A 140 -16.17 20.47 29.79
N GLU A 141 -16.10 20.27 28.47
CA GLU A 141 -14.88 20.49 27.72
C GLU A 141 -15.13 20.79 26.24
N LYS A 142 -14.22 21.55 25.62
CA LYS A 142 -14.23 21.90 24.20
C LYS A 142 -12.81 21.86 23.62
N TRP A 143 -12.62 21.24 22.46
CA TRP A 143 -11.31 21.07 21.80
C TRP A 143 -11.44 20.86 20.29
N ASN A 144 -10.32 20.69 19.58
CA ASN A 144 -10.29 20.51 18.12
C ASN A 144 -9.15 19.60 17.65
N ASP A 145 -9.34 18.93 16.51
CA ASP A 145 -8.37 18.11 15.75
C ASP A 145 -7.52 17.12 16.60
N VAL A 146 -8.08 16.60 17.70
CA VAL A 146 -7.41 15.61 18.55
C VAL A 146 -8.39 14.66 19.24
N SER A 147 -8.10 13.36 19.19
CA SER A 147 -8.79 12.31 19.95
C SER A 147 -8.42 12.40 21.44
N LYS A 148 -9.40 12.29 22.34
CA LYS A 148 -9.25 12.64 23.76
C LYS A 148 -10.03 11.71 24.69
N ILE A 149 -9.58 11.57 25.93
CA ILE A 149 -10.36 10.94 27.01
C ILE A 149 -10.74 12.04 28.00
N VAL A 150 -12.03 12.17 28.28
CA VAL A 150 -12.59 13.10 29.27
C VAL A 150 -13.13 12.28 30.44
N GLN A 151 -12.63 12.52 31.65
CA GLN A 151 -13.13 11.89 32.86
C GLN A 151 -14.00 12.87 33.64
N PHE A 152 -15.15 12.40 34.11
CA PHE A 152 -16.14 13.19 34.86
C PHE A 152 -16.81 12.30 35.92
N SER A 153 -17.61 12.93 36.77
CA SER A 153 -18.42 12.25 37.79
C SER A 153 -19.90 12.46 37.48
N LEU A 154 -20.70 11.43 37.71
CA LEU A 154 -22.15 11.47 37.57
C LEU A 154 -22.83 11.71 38.92
N ASN A 155 -23.93 12.43 38.91
CA ASN A 155 -24.86 12.44 40.04
C ASN A 155 -25.67 11.13 40.01
N LYS A 156 -26.22 10.69 41.15
CA LYS A 156 -27.11 9.53 41.19
C LYS A 156 -28.38 9.79 40.35
N GLY A 157 -28.82 8.79 39.61
CA GLY A 157 -29.94 8.89 38.67
C GLY A 157 -29.51 9.35 37.28
N ASP A 158 -30.44 9.94 36.55
CA ASP A 158 -30.29 10.28 35.13
C ASP A 158 -29.49 11.57 34.92
N ASN A 159 -28.41 11.49 34.14
CA ASN A 159 -27.60 12.63 33.74
C ASN A 159 -27.69 12.84 32.24
N LYS A 160 -28.08 14.04 31.80
CA LYS A 160 -28.16 14.41 30.38
C LYS A 160 -26.76 14.60 29.81
N ILE A 161 -26.48 13.97 28.68
CA ILE A 161 -25.29 14.19 27.87
C ILE A 161 -25.67 14.92 26.58
N ARG A 162 -24.87 15.91 26.18
CA ARG A 162 -24.87 16.44 24.81
C ARG A 162 -23.45 16.48 24.26
N ILE A 163 -23.29 16.06 23.01
CA ILE A 163 -22.02 16.06 22.27
C ILE A 163 -22.27 16.78 20.94
N GLU A 164 -21.39 17.69 20.57
CA GLU A 164 -21.42 18.46 19.32
C GLU A 164 -20.13 18.22 18.53
N LEU A 165 -20.22 18.06 17.21
CA LEU A 165 -19.10 17.87 16.29
C LEU A 165 -19.29 18.71 15.03
N HIS A 166 -18.42 19.70 14.80
CA HIS A 166 -18.34 20.43 13.53
C HIS A 166 -17.16 19.89 12.73
N ASN A 167 -17.39 19.39 11.51
CA ASN A 167 -16.35 18.72 10.72
C ASN A 167 -15.85 19.58 9.55
N HIS A 168 -14.54 19.76 9.45
CA HIS A 168 -13.92 20.72 8.53
C HIS A 168 -13.09 20.04 7.41
N TRP A 169 -13.37 18.78 7.09
CA TRP A 169 -12.55 17.95 6.18
C TRP A 169 -13.39 17.00 5.31
N HIS A 170 -12.81 16.52 4.21
CA HIS A 170 -13.49 15.60 3.26
C HIS A 170 -13.74 14.18 3.80
N THR A 171 -13.34 13.90 5.05
CA THR A 171 -13.72 12.71 5.80
C THR A 171 -14.24 13.14 7.15
N THR A 172 -15.43 12.69 7.52
CA THR A 172 -15.94 12.76 8.88
C THR A 172 -15.66 11.40 9.51
N SER A 173 -14.91 11.34 10.62
CA SER A 173 -14.69 10.10 11.37
C SER A 173 -14.69 10.42 12.85
N PHE A 174 -15.74 9.98 13.54
CA PHE A 174 -16.02 10.33 14.92
C PHE A 174 -16.60 9.13 15.67
N ASN A 175 -16.12 8.90 16.89
CA ASN A 175 -16.68 7.88 17.78
C ASN A 175 -16.55 8.31 19.23
N VAL A 176 -17.59 8.08 20.03
CA VAL A 176 -17.56 8.25 21.48
C VAL A 176 -17.94 6.94 22.17
N SER A 177 -17.10 6.50 23.11
CA SER A 177 -17.43 5.39 24.00
C SER A 177 -17.30 5.77 25.47
N PHE A 178 -18.17 5.19 26.30
CA PHE A 178 -18.19 5.37 27.75
C PHE A 178 -17.79 4.06 28.44
N THR A 179 -16.64 3.51 28.04
CA THR A 179 -16.16 2.18 28.40
C THR A 179 -14.93 2.26 29.30
N ASP A 180 -14.90 1.51 30.40
CA ASP A 180 -13.70 1.32 31.23
C ASP A 180 -13.27 -0.15 31.19
N TYR A 181 -12.77 -0.58 30.03
CA TYR A 181 -12.19 -1.91 29.84
C TYR A 181 -10.89 -2.02 30.64
N GLN A 182 -10.60 -3.22 31.15
CA GLN A 182 -9.39 -3.46 31.94
C GLN A 182 -8.14 -3.20 31.07
N LYS A 183 -7.41 -2.13 31.36
CA LYS A 183 -6.16 -1.80 30.67
C LYS A 183 -5.05 -2.70 31.19
N LEU A 184 -4.41 -3.42 30.29
CA LEU A 184 -3.25 -4.26 30.58
C LEU A 184 -2.01 -3.65 29.90
N ASP A 185 -0.91 -3.51 30.63
CA ASP A 185 0.40 -3.36 29.99
C ASP A 185 0.88 -4.69 29.39
N LYS A 186 2.04 -4.70 28.72
CA LYS A 186 2.54 -5.90 28.05
C LYS A 186 2.81 -7.07 29.01
N SER A 187 3.43 -6.80 30.15
CA SER A 187 3.73 -7.78 31.21
C SER A 187 2.43 -8.33 31.82
N THR A 188 1.52 -7.45 32.19
CA THR A 188 0.24 -7.81 32.81
C THR A 188 -0.64 -8.60 31.83
N ALA A 189 -0.64 -8.26 30.54
CA ALA A 189 -1.34 -9.01 29.50
C ALA A 189 -0.79 -10.45 29.37
N VAL A 190 0.54 -10.62 29.31
CA VAL A 190 1.17 -11.94 29.29
C VAL A 190 0.77 -12.75 30.53
N GLU A 191 0.78 -12.15 31.73
CA GLU A 191 0.41 -12.85 32.97
C GLU A 191 -1.07 -13.28 32.99
N VAL A 192 -1.99 -12.38 32.64
CA VAL A 192 -3.43 -12.70 32.54
C VAL A 192 -3.67 -13.80 31.50
N PHE A 193 -2.94 -13.79 30.38
CA PHE A 193 -3.11 -14.75 29.30
C PHE A 193 -2.47 -16.12 29.60
N LYS A 194 -1.53 -16.25 30.54
CA LYS A 194 -1.05 -17.58 31.01
C LYS A 194 -2.16 -18.45 31.60
N GLY A 195 -3.22 -17.84 32.14
CA GLY A 195 -4.40 -18.55 32.64
C GLY A 195 -5.28 -19.18 31.55
N ILE A 196 -4.96 -18.95 30.27
CA ILE A 196 -5.71 -19.44 29.10
C ILE A 196 -4.82 -20.45 28.36
N ASP A 197 -5.27 -21.70 28.25
CA ASP A 197 -4.59 -22.69 27.43
C ASP A 197 -4.83 -22.41 25.94
N PHE A 198 -3.87 -21.74 25.31
CA PHE A 198 -3.87 -21.47 23.86
C PHE A 198 -3.56 -22.69 22.99
N ASN A 199 -3.31 -23.87 23.56
CA ASN A 199 -3.25 -25.12 22.77
C ASN A 199 -4.67 -25.66 22.50
N SER A 200 -5.57 -25.61 23.49
CA SER A 200 -6.99 -25.96 23.32
C SER A 200 -7.89 -24.79 22.92
N THR A 201 -7.44 -23.53 23.06
CA THR A 201 -8.18 -22.32 22.66
C THR A 201 -7.78 -21.85 21.25
N LYS A 202 -8.78 -21.54 20.43
CA LYS A 202 -8.61 -20.93 19.11
C LYS A 202 -8.43 -19.42 19.20
N SER A 203 -7.39 -18.87 18.59
CA SER A 203 -7.13 -17.44 18.53
C SER A 203 -7.50 -16.83 17.18
N ILE A 204 -8.35 -15.80 17.22
CA ILE A 204 -8.76 -14.97 16.07
C ILE A 204 -8.04 -13.63 16.17
N TYR A 205 -7.56 -13.09 15.04
CA TYR A 205 -7.05 -11.72 14.91
C TYR A 205 -7.77 -10.95 13.82
N LEU A 206 -8.31 -9.78 14.16
CA LEU A 206 -8.98 -8.90 13.22
C LEU A 206 -8.37 -7.50 13.29
N GLY A 207 -7.94 -6.98 12.13
CA GLY A 207 -7.24 -5.70 12.03
C GLY A 207 -7.87 -4.75 11.01
N ALA A 208 -8.42 -3.63 11.47
CA ALA A 208 -9.08 -2.63 10.61
C ALA A 208 -8.38 -1.27 10.70
N TYR A 209 -8.07 -0.56 9.60
CA TYR A 209 -7.69 0.84 9.77
C TYR A 209 -8.88 1.64 10.31
N GLU A 210 -10.05 1.50 9.70
CA GLU A 210 -11.32 2.07 10.17
C GLU A 210 -12.51 1.17 9.79
N ALA A 211 -13.73 1.52 10.19
CA ALA A 211 -14.94 0.91 9.63
C ALA A 211 -15.17 1.43 8.19
N SER A 212 -15.87 0.66 7.37
CA SER A 212 -16.17 1.02 5.98
C SER A 212 -17.16 2.19 5.91
N SER A 213 -16.75 3.27 5.24
CA SER A 213 -17.59 4.44 4.93
C SER A 213 -18.49 4.27 3.69
N ARG A 214 -18.44 3.11 3.02
CA ARG A 214 -18.95 2.97 1.64
C ARG A 214 -20.37 2.42 1.51
N ASN A 215 -20.90 1.81 2.55
CA ASN A 215 -22.21 1.17 2.53
C ASN A 215 -23.24 2.06 3.27
N PRO A 216 -24.32 2.51 2.61
CA PRO A 216 -25.40 3.24 3.26
C PRO A 216 -25.99 2.44 4.43
N GLY A 217 -25.95 3.02 5.64
CA GLY A 217 -26.40 2.38 6.87
C GLY A 217 -25.29 1.87 7.80
N GLU A 218 -24.03 1.82 7.34
CA GLU A 218 -22.87 1.37 8.14
C GLU A 218 -22.04 2.53 8.71
N ASN A 219 -22.49 3.77 8.51
CA ASN A 219 -21.77 4.99 8.88
C ASN A 219 -21.53 5.14 10.41
N TYR A 220 -21.92 4.19 11.27
CA TYR A 220 -21.84 4.29 12.74
C TYR A 220 -20.52 3.72 13.32
N ASN A 221 -19.45 3.70 12.52
CA ASN A 221 -18.16 3.10 12.87
C ASN A 221 -18.25 1.61 13.30
N GLU A 222 -19.29 0.88 12.89
CA GLU A 222 -19.50 -0.51 13.30
C GLU A 222 -18.82 -1.50 12.35
N ILE A 223 -18.26 -2.59 12.90
CA ILE A 223 -17.77 -3.74 12.13
C ILE A 223 -18.43 -5.01 12.67
N LEU A 224 -19.30 -5.61 11.87
CA LEU A 224 -20.04 -6.82 12.25
C LEU A 224 -19.17 -8.07 12.08
N VAL A 225 -18.72 -8.67 13.18
CA VAL A 225 -17.96 -9.94 13.19
C VAL A 225 -18.91 -11.09 13.50
N THR A 226 -19.19 -11.94 12.52
CA THR A 226 -19.95 -13.18 12.75
C THR A 226 -19.00 -14.35 12.98
N LEU A 227 -19.19 -15.04 14.11
CA LEU A 227 -18.43 -16.23 14.48
C LEU A 227 -19.13 -17.52 14.01
N PRO A 228 -18.37 -18.55 13.61
CA PRO A 228 -18.89 -19.90 13.38
C PRO A 228 -19.18 -20.62 14.70
N GLY A 229 -19.77 -21.80 14.62
CA GLY A 229 -19.74 -22.74 15.73
C GLY A 229 -18.33 -23.28 15.96
N SER A 230 -17.92 -23.36 17.23
CA SER A 230 -16.66 -23.97 17.64
C SER A 230 -16.89 -24.84 18.88
N PRO A 231 -16.46 -26.12 18.88
CA PRO A 231 -16.44 -26.95 20.08
C PRO A 231 -15.32 -26.52 21.04
N GLU A 232 -14.27 -25.90 20.51
CA GLU A 232 -13.14 -25.37 21.25
C GLU A 232 -13.39 -23.90 21.66
N PRO A 233 -12.86 -23.43 22.81
CA PRO A 233 -13.00 -22.03 23.20
C PRO A 233 -12.32 -21.09 22.21
N ILE A 234 -12.84 -19.86 22.09
CA ILE A 234 -12.33 -18.80 21.20
C ILE A 234 -11.77 -17.64 22.03
N PHE A 235 -10.62 -17.11 21.64
CA PHE A 235 -10.08 -15.83 22.10
C PHE A 235 -9.93 -14.89 20.90
N ILE A 236 -10.34 -13.62 21.03
CA ILE A 236 -10.40 -12.68 19.90
C ILE A 236 -9.51 -11.47 20.15
N PHE A 237 -8.53 -11.25 19.28
CA PHE A 237 -7.72 -10.04 19.21
C PHE A 237 -8.33 -9.08 18.18
N LEU A 238 -8.75 -7.90 18.62
CA LEU A 238 -9.41 -6.88 17.81
C LEU A 238 -8.53 -5.63 17.78
N ASN A 239 -8.13 -5.20 16.59
CA ASN A 239 -7.07 -4.22 16.43
C ASN A 239 -7.46 -3.13 15.44
N SER A 240 -7.40 -1.86 15.80
CA SER A 240 -7.81 -0.78 14.90
C SER A 240 -6.94 0.48 14.89
N PHE A 241 -6.91 1.21 13.78
CA PHE A 241 -6.20 2.51 13.74
C PHE A 241 -7.12 3.60 14.31
N ARG A 242 -8.30 3.78 13.71
CA ARG A 242 -9.42 4.55 14.26
C ARG A 242 -10.20 3.75 15.30
N ALA A 243 -11.04 4.43 16.07
CA ALA A 243 -12.00 3.78 16.95
C ALA A 243 -13.04 3.02 16.13
N VAL A 244 -13.24 1.75 16.48
CA VAL A 244 -14.18 0.84 15.82
C VAL A 244 -15.14 0.26 16.86
N ASN A 245 -16.41 0.20 16.51
CA ASN A 245 -17.46 -0.45 17.28
C ASN A 245 -17.62 -1.90 16.77
N TRP A 246 -16.86 -2.81 17.33
CA TRP A 246 -16.90 -4.22 16.96
C TRP A 246 -18.19 -4.86 17.46
N VAL A 247 -19.01 -5.39 16.56
CA VAL A 247 -20.26 -6.07 16.90
C VAL A 247 -20.06 -7.57 16.69
N ILE A 248 -19.90 -8.32 17.78
CA ILE A 248 -19.65 -9.76 17.75
C ILE A 248 -20.98 -10.52 17.73
N ASN A 249 -21.37 -10.99 16.55
CA ASN A 249 -22.50 -11.88 16.35
C ASN A 249 -22.03 -13.34 16.56
N ASN A 250 -22.55 -13.99 17.60
CA ASN A 250 -22.21 -15.38 17.95
C ASN A 250 -23.44 -16.30 17.84
N PRO A 251 -23.95 -16.56 16.62
CA PRO A 251 -25.25 -17.22 16.42
C PRO A 251 -25.27 -18.69 16.84
N GLN A 252 -24.10 -19.33 17.00
CA GLN A 252 -23.96 -20.72 17.41
C GLN A 252 -23.44 -20.88 18.86
N ASN A 253 -23.42 -19.79 19.64
CA ASN A 253 -23.01 -19.77 21.05
C ASN A 253 -21.62 -20.40 21.31
N ALA A 254 -20.65 -20.17 20.43
CA ALA A 254 -19.27 -20.58 20.65
C ALA A 254 -18.73 -19.96 21.96
N LYS A 255 -18.01 -20.74 22.78
CA LYS A 255 -17.50 -20.27 24.07
C LYS A 255 -16.36 -19.27 23.85
N ILE A 256 -16.56 -18.01 24.21
CA ILE A 256 -15.53 -16.97 24.09
C ILE A 256 -14.89 -16.76 25.46
N VAL A 257 -13.58 -17.02 25.57
CA VAL A 257 -12.83 -16.94 26.84
C VAL A 257 -12.18 -15.57 27.06
N GLY A 258 -12.09 -14.74 26.03
CA GLY A 258 -11.67 -13.35 26.18
C GLY A 258 -11.54 -12.60 24.86
N ILE A 259 -11.56 -11.28 24.96
CA ILE A 259 -11.41 -10.36 23.84
C ILE A 259 -10.36 -9.32 24.20
N ALA A 260 -9.31 -9.18 23.40
CA ALA A 260 -8.26 -8.19 23.56
C ALA A 260 -8.40 -7.09 22.49
N LEU A 261 -8.86 -5.91 22.91
CA LEU A 261 -8.90 -4.70 22.11
C LEU A 261 -7.55 -4.00 22.09
N ARG A 262 -7.14 -3.52 20.92
CA ARG A 262 -6.00 -2.62 20.77
C ARG A 262 -6.33 -1.57 19.72
N GLY A 263 -5.91 -0.33 19.96
CA GLY A 263 -6.22 0.77 19.05
C GLY A 263 -5.10 1.80 19.04
N ARG A 264 -4.89 2.49 17.91
CA ARG A 264 -4.11 3.75 17.92
C ARG A 264 -4.95 4.87 18.53
N SER A 265 -6.18 5.03 18.08
CA SER A 265 -7.16 5.91 18.69
C SER A 265 -7.82 5.28 19.94
N PRO A 266 -8.17 6.08 20.97
CA PRO A 266 -8.99 5.62 22.07
C PRO A 266 -10.44 5.41 21.60
N GLY A 267 -11.19 4.54 22.28
CA GLY A 267 -12.66 4.48 22.13
C GLY A 267 -13.20 3.42 21.18
N SER A 268 -12.40 2.45 20.72
CA SER A 268 -12.95 1.21 20.14
C SER A 268 -13.77 0.46 21.20
N THR A 269 -14.92 -0.10 20.79
CA THR A 269 -15.83 -0.83 21.68
C THR A 269 -16.09 -2.24 21.17
N VAL A 270 -16.60 -3.09 22.05
CA VAL A 270 -17.14 -4.41 21.73
C VAL A 270 -18.58 -4.47 22.22
N ALA A 271 -19.50 -4.74 21.29
CA ALA A 271 -20.85 -5.18 21.59
C ALA A 271 -20.93 -6.69 21.30
N ILE A 272 -21.41 -7.47 22.25
CA ILE A 272 -21.43 -8.94 22.17
C ILE A 272 -22.63 -9.50 22.92
N THR A 273 -23.26 -10.53 22.38
CA THR A 273 -24.47 -11.17 22.94
C THR A 273 -24.18 -12.19 24.06
N SER A 274 -22.94 -12.66 24.16
CA SER A 274 -22.46 -13.57 25.22
C SER A 274 -21.44 -12.85 26.11
N PRO A 275 -21.54 -12.94 27.44
CA PRO A 275 -20.57 -12.33 28.34
C PRO A 275 -19.17 -12.93 28.13
N ALA A 276 -18.20 -12.08 27.85
CA ALA A 276 -16.78 -12.41 27.74
C ALA A 276 -15.95 -11.24 28.29
N PRO A 277 -14.80 -11.49 28.95
CA PRO A 277 -13.96 -10.41 29.46
C PRO A 277 -13.31 -9.64 28.30
N VAL A 278 -13.34 -8.31 28.39
CA VAL A 278 -12.76 -7.41 27.38
C VAL A 278 -11.59 -6.63 27.99
N TYR A 279 -10.40 -6.86 27.43
CA TYR A 279 -9.14 -6.26 27.86
C TYR A 279 -8.70 -5.19 26.86
N GLN A 280 -8.14 -4.07 27.32
CA GLN A 280 -7.53 -3.06 26.47
C GLN A 280 -5.99 -3.15 26.56
N LEU A 281 -5.36 -3.54 25.45
CA LEU A 281 -3.91 -3.60 25.29
C LEU A 281 -3.31 -2.23 24.96
N PRO A 282 -1.98 -2.02 25.14
CA PRO A 282 -1.35 -0.74 24.89
C PRO A 282 -1.41 -0.34 23.41
N ALA A 283 -1.72 0.93 23.17
CA ALA A 283 -1.79 1.50 21.82
C ALA A 283 -0.46 1.35 21.07
N SER A 284 -0.53 0.94 19.80
CA SER A 284 0.63 0.89 18.90
C SER A 284 0.40 1.81 17.70
N LYS A 285 1.46 2.45 17.21
CA LYS A 285 1.40 3.30 16.00
C LYS A 285 0.97 2.52 14.76
N ASN A 286 1.27 1.21 14.74
CA ASN A 286 0.93 0.30 13.63
C ASN A 286 -0.29 -0.58 13.93
N ALA A 287 -0.96 -0.39 15.08
CA ALA A 287 -2.11 -1.14 15.62
C ALA A 287 -2.68 -2.19 14.65
N HIS A 288 -3.63 -1.82 13.79
CA HIS A 288 -4.35 -2.69 12.85
C HIS A 288 -3.54 -3.75 12.06
N LYS A 289 -2.24 -3.56 11.79
CA LYS A 289 -1.41 -4.49 10.99
C LYS A 289 -0.52 -5.44 11.79
N SER A 290 -0.53 -5.35 13.12
CA SER A 290 0.41 -6.05 14.00
C SER A 290 -0.08 -7.42 14.50
N SER A 291 -0.40 -8.36 13.60
CA SER A 291 -0.70 -9.76 14.02
C SER A 291 0.47 -10.40 14.77
N TYR A 292 1.70 -10.01 14.42
CA TYR A 292 2.95 -10.43 15.05
C TYR A 292 3.00 -10.19 16.55
N ASP A 293 2.35 -9.14 17.04
CA ASP A 293 2.38 -8.78 18.45
C ASP A 293 1.60 -9.81 19.29
N ILE A 294 0.67 -10.57 18.68
CA ILE A 294 -0.02 -11.69 19.34
C ILE A 294 0.97 -12.79 19.73
N GLN A 295 1.96 -13.10 18.89
CA GLN A 295 2.96 -14.10 19.23
C GLN A 295 3.74 -13.68 20.50
N ALA A 296 3.95 -12.38 20.71
CA ALA A 296 4.55 -11.84 21.93
C ALA A 296 3.62 -11.87 23.16
N PHE A 297 2.32 -12.12 22.98
CA PHE A 297 1.34 -12.27 24.06
C PHE A 297 0.99 -13.73 24.38
N ILE A 298 0.91 -14.62 23.37
CA ILE A 298 0.43 -16.01 23.53
C ILE A 298 1.40 -17.09 23.03
N GLY A 299 2.61 -16.73 22.59
CA GLY A 299 3.64 -17.66 22.11
C GLY A 299 3.41 -18.27 20.72
N LYS A 300 2.18 -18.21 20.18
CA LYS A 300 1.81 -18.69 18.84
C LYS A 300 1.18 -17.59 17.96
N ASN A 301 1.17 -17.81 16.66
CA ASN A 301 0.37 -17.02 15.72
C ASN A 301 -1.14 -17.26 15.96
N ALA A 302 -1.98 -16.33 15.50
CA ALA A 302 -3.41 -16.55 15.50
C ALA A 302 -3.80 -17.75 14.60
N ASP A 303 -4.74 -18.58 15.06
CA ASP A 303 -5.30 -19.68 14.24
C ASP A 303 -6.09 -19.13 13.03
N TYR A 304 -6.56 -17.87 13.11
CA TYR A 304 -7.01 -17.08 11.95
C TYR A 304 -6.67 -15.60 12.13
N ALA A 305 -6.15 -14.97 11.08
CA ALA A 305 -5.82 -13.55 11.07
C ALA A 305 -6.34 -12.89 9.80
N PHE A 306 -7.16 -11.85 9.92
CA PHE A 306 -7.73 -11.11 8.79
C PHE A 306 -7.62 -9.60 9.00
N THR A 307 -7.14 -8.88 7.98
CA THR A 307 -6.88 -7.45 8.09
C THR A 307 -7.18 -6.70 6.80
N GLU A 308 -7.74 -5.51 6.92
CA GLU A 308 -7.93 -4.60 5.79
C GLU A 308 -7.92 -3.14 6.26
N TYR A 309 -7.86 -2.21 5.31
CA TYR A 309 -8.10 -0.80 5.56
C TYR A 309 -9.52 -0.55 6.12
N GLY A 310 -10.57 -1.10 5.51
CA GLY A 310 -11.95 -0.88 5.96
C GLY A 310 -12.84 -2.10 5.81
N PHE A 311 -13.48 -2.50 6.92
CA PHE A 311 -14.52 -3.54 6.94
C PHE A 311 -15.90 -2.98 7.24
N SER A 312 -16.90 -3.60 6.63
CA SER A 312 -18.32 -3.49 6.92
C SER A 312 -18.73 -4.62 7.87
N SER A 313 -18.47 -5.83 7.40
CA SER A 313 -18.65 -7.08 8.11
C SER A 313 -17.49 -8.04 7.85
N ILE A 314 -17.32 -8.99 8.75
CA ILE A 314 -16.35 -10.08 8.68
C ILE A 314 -17.10 -11.34 9.11
N ILE A 315 -17.08 -12.39 8.30
CA ILE A 315 -17.70 -13.67 8.67
C ILE A 315 -16.57 -14.69 8.78
N ILE A 316 -16.18 -14.98 10.01
CA ILE A 316 -15.11 -15.93 10.33
C ILE A 316 -15.55 -17.33 9.84
N PRO A 317 -14.73 -18.02 9.02
CA PRO A 317 -15.17 -19.28 8.43
C PRO A 317 -15.16 -20.50 9.38
N ASP A 318 -15.88 -21.57 9.01
CA ASP A 318 -16.08 -22.79 9.81
C ASP A 318 -14.88 -23.77 9.87
N PHE A 319 -13.64 -23.28 9.99
CA PHE A 319 -12.42 -24.12 10.10
C PHE A 319 -12.08 -24.51 11.56
N PHE A 320 -12.89 -24.08 12.54
CA PHE A 320 -12.79 -24.53 13.95
C PHE A 320 -13.57 -25.83 14.23
N GLN A 321 -14.08 -26.52 13.21
CA GLN A 321 -14.67 -27.85 13.42
C GLN A 321 -13.54 -28.87 13.57
N ALA A 322 -13.51 -29.57 14.71
CA ALA A 322 -12.44 -30.52 15.08
C ALA A 322 -12.13 -31.51 13.95
N ARG A 323 -10.84 -31.84 13.77
CA ARG A 323 -10.42 -32.78 12.72
C ARG A 323 -11.00 -34.16 13.04
N ALA A 324 -11.45 -34.87 12.01
CA ALA A 324 -11.98 -36.23 12.15
C ALA A 324 -11.00 -37.24 12.79
N LYS A 325 -9.71 -36.91 12.89
CA LYS A 325 -8.66 -37.72 13.53
C LYS A 325 -8.62 -37.60 15.07
N ASP A 326 -9.24 -36.57 15.63
CA ASP A 326 -9.20 -36.26 17.07
C ASP A 326 -10.42 -36.84 17.82
N ALA A 327 -11.33 -37.51 17.11
CA ALA A 327 -12.34 -38.35 17.73
C ALA A 327 -11.67 -39.56 18.42
N PRO A 328 -12.05 -39.92 19.65
CA PRO A 328 -11.43 -41.03 20.36
C PRO A 328 -11.55 -42.32 19.55
N LYS A 329 -10.43 -43.04 19.41
CA LYS A 329 -10.42 -44.38 18.81
C LYS A 329 -11.44 -45.24 19.55
N ARG A 330 -12.47 -45.72 18.83
CA ARG A 330 -13.31 -46.81 19.34
C ARG A 330 -12.42 -48.04 19.47
N ASN A 331 -11.97 -48.31 20.69
CA ASN A 331 -11.70 -49.67 21.10
C ASN A 331 -13.04 -50.38 21.08
N ASP A 332 -13.22 -51.29 20.12
CA ASP A 332 -13.55 -52.69 20.40
C ASP A 332 -13.67 -53.48 19.10
N SER A 333 -13.30 -54.75 19.16
CA SER A 333 -13.43 -55.72 18.07
C SER A 333 -14.90 -55.97 17.76
N ILE A 334 -15.36 -55.57 16.57
CA ILE A 334 -16.70 -55.91 16.04
C ILE A 334 -16.53 -56.73 14.77
N SER A 335 -17.30 -57.81 14.66
CA SER A 335 -17.23 -58.81 13.59
C SER A 335 -17.69 -58.26 12.24
N THR A 336 -17.14 -58.83 11.17
CA THR A 336 -17.30 -58.39 9.78
C THR A 336 -18.62 -58.84 9.13
N SER A 337 -19.77 -58.68 9.81
CA SER A 337 -21.05 -59.20 9.29
C SER A 337 -22.33 -58.45 9.70
N GLU A 338 -22.28 -57.15 9.97
CA GLU A 338 -23.49 -56.32 10.06
C GLU A 338 -23.35 -54.99 9.29
N SER A 339 -24.45 -54.54 8.69
CA SER A 339 -24.51 -53.35 7.82
C SER A 339 -24.04 -52.07 8.52
N PRO A 340 -23.41 -51.12 7.80
CA PRO A 340 -22.92 -49.88 8.40
C PRO A 340 -24.09 -49.00 8.86
N GLY A 341 -24.30 -48.96 10.18
CA GLY A 341 -25.08 -47.90 10.85
C GLY A 341 -24.45 -46.51 10.62
N PRO A 342 -25.17 -45.41 10.91
CA PRO A 342 -24.84 -44.06 10.44
C PRO A 342 -23.68 -43.41 11.21
N GLY A 343 -22.47 -43.97 11.07
CA GLY A 343 -21.23 -43.29 11.37
C GLY A 343 -21.01 -42.17 10.35
N ARG A 344 -20.64 -40.98 10.83
CA ARG A 344 -20.58 -39.72 10.07
C ARG A 344 -19.59 -39.81 8.90
N THR A 345 -20.07 -40.25 7.73
CA THR A 345 -19.35 -40.12 6.46
C THR A 345 -19.19 -38.64 6.16
N ASP A 346 -17.97 -38.18 5.93
CA ASP A 346 -17.75 -36.85 5.37
C ASP A 346 -18.48 -36.80 4.02
N LYS A 347 -19.55 -35.99 3.93
CA LYS A 347 -20.44 -35.94 2.75
C LYS A 347 -19.80 -35.32 1.49
N TYR A 348 -18.51 -35.07 1.51
CA TYR A 348 -17.80 -34.28 0.52
C TYR A 348 -16.90 -35.18 -0.31
N ALA A 349 -17.15 -35.26 -1.62
CA ALA A 349 -16.24 -35.94 -2.53
C ALA A 349 -14.88 -35.23 -2.54
N VAL A 350 -13.80 -36.01 -2.56
CA VAL A 350 -12.43 -35.47 -2.69
C VAL A 350 -12.32 -34.67 -3.99
N ASN A 351 -11.66 -33.51 -3.96
CA ASN A 351 -11.60 -32.55 -5.07
C ASN A 351 -12.97 -32.00 -5.50
N SER A 352 -13.89 -31.82 -4.54
CA SER A 352 -15.11 -31.02 -4.68
C SER A 352 -15.25 -30.03 -3.53
N PHE A 353 -16.03 -28.98 -3.77
CA PHE A 353 -16.30 -27.91 -2.81
C PHE A 353 -17.80 -27.80 -2.57
N VAL A 354 -18.18 -27.62 -1.31
CA VAL A 354 -19.50 -27.08 -0.97
C VAL A 354 -19.43 -25.57 -1.11
N GLU A 355 -20.12 -25.07 -2.12
CA GLU A 355 -20.43 -23.66 -2.25
C GLU A 355 -21.59 -23.30 -1.31
N SER A 356 -21.42 -22.21 -0.58
CA SER A 356 -22.42 -21.54 0.24
C SER A 356 -22.44 -20.06 -0.14
N LEU A 357 -23.52 -19.64 -0.80
CA LEU A 357 -23.74 -18.27 -1.26
C LEU A 357 -24.78 -17.59 -0.39
N VAL A 358 -24.44 -16.45 0.21
CA VAL A 358 -25.43 -15.54 0.78
C VAL A 358 -25.84 -14.57 -0.32
N VAL A 359 -27.12 -14.57 -0.71
CA VAL A 359 -27.68 -13.66 -1.73
C VAL A 359 -28.84 -12.86 -1.15
N GLN A 360 -29.01 -11.61 -1.62
CA GLN A 360 -30.11 -10.76 -1.20
C GLN A 360 -31.39 -11.17 -1.95
N GLN A 361 -32.44 -11.57 -1.22
CA GLN A 361 -33.73 -11.94 -1.79
C GLN A 361 -34.85 -11.31 -0.95
N GLN A 362 -35.64 -10.41 -1.57
CA GLN A 362 -36.72 -9.67 -0.89
C GLN A 362 -36.25 -8.98 0.42
N ASN A 363 -35.16 -8.22 0.32
CA ASN A 363 -34.47 -7.53 1.43
C ASN A 363 -33.89 -8.41 2.55
N ASN A 364 -34.00 -9.74 2.45
CA ASN A 364 -33.42 -10.67 3.41
C ASN A 364 -32.23 -11.44 2.81
N PRO A 365 -31.15 -11.67 3.57
CA PRO A 365 -30.04 -12.53 3.15
C PRO A 365 -30.47 -14.00 3.20
N VAL A 366 -30.42 -14.69 2.07
CA VAL A 366 -30.73 -16.12 1.94
C VAL A 366 -29.47 -16.89 1.58
N THR A 367 -29.14 -17.92 2.37
CA THR A 367 -28.02 -18.83 2.08
C THR A 367 -28.47 -19.94 1.13
N ARG A 368 -27.78 -20.09 -0.01
CA ARG A 368 -27.95 -21.17 -0.98
C ARG A 368 -26.71 -22.06 -0.97
N THR A 369 -26.90 -23.37 -0.87
CA THR A 369 -25.81 -24.35 -0.77
C THR A 369 -25.85 -25.35 -1.92
N ARG A 370 -24.73 -25.59 -2.60
CA ARG A 370 -24.58 -26.63 -3.64
C ARG A 370 -23.17 -27.22 -3.65
N ILE A 371 -23.01 -28.43 -4.21
CA ILE A 371 -21.68 -29.01 -4.45
C ILE A 371 -21.22 -28.57 -5.85
N VAL A 372 -20.00 -28.06 -5.94
CA VAL A 372 -19.34 -27.67 -7.19
C VAL A 372 -17.96 -28.34 -7.28
N LYS A 373 -17.49 -28.65 -8.50
CA LYS A 373 -16.12 -29.15 -8.68
C LYS A 373 -15.08 -28.04 -8.47
N GLU A 374 -15.41 -26.84 -8.92
CA GLU A 374 -14.57 -25.64 -8.80
C GLU A 374 -15.47 -24.42 -8.52
N PRO A 375 -15.03 -23.45 -7.69
CA PRO A 375 -15.73 -22.19 -7.48
C PRO A 375 -15.98 -21.39 -8.78
N SER A 376 -17.23 -21.01 -9.07
CA SER A 376 -17.56 -20.07 -10.14
C SER A 376 -18.85 -19.29 -9.85
N LEU A 377 -18.74 -17.96 -9.93
CA LEU A 377 -19.83 -16.98 -9.79
C LEU A 377 -19.75 -15.88 -10.83
N ASP A 378 -20.93 -15.50 -11.31
CA ASP A 378 -21.17 -14.32 -12.12
C ASP A 378 -22.53 -13.74 -11.67
N GLY A 379 -22.54 -12.59 -10.98
CA GLY A 379 -23.76 -11.98 -10.46
C GLY A 379 -23.59 -11.20 -9.16
N ALA A 380 -24.71 -10.78 -8.55
CA ALA A 380 -24.73 -10.14 -7.24
C ALA A 380 -24.87 -11.19 -6.12
N PHE A 381 -24.07 -11.04 -5.07
CA PHE A 381 -24.10 -11.84 -3.84
C PHE A 381 -23.61 -10.96 -2.67
N ILE A 382 -23.73 -11.43 -1.43
CA ILE A 382 -23.22 -10.77 -0.22
C ILE A 382 -21.94 -11.47 0.28
N LYS A 383 -21.93 -12.81 0.25
CA LYS A 383 -20.74 -13.63 0.50
C LYS A 383 -20.77 -14.89 -0.35
N GLY A 384 -19.65 -15.24 -0.96
CA GLY A 384 -19.37 -16.58 -1.48
C GLY A 384 -18.40 -17.30 -0.55
N THR A 385 -18.70 -18.52 -0.14
CA THR A 385 -17.77 -19.40 0.57
C THR A 385 -17.76 -20.75 -0.13
N TRP A 386 -16.57 -21.32 -0.37
CA TRP A 386 -16.43 -22.66 -0.96
C TRP A 386 -15.51 -23.46 -0.07
N LYS A 387 -16.00 -24.55 0.52
CA LYS A 387 -15.23 -25.40 1.44
C LYS A 387 -15.11 -26.81 0.89
N GLY A 388 -13.89 -27.31 0.74
CA GLY A 388 -13.62 -28.63 0.15
C GLY A 388 -12.35 -29.27 0.70
N TYR A 389 -12.02 -30.44 0.17
CA TYR A 389 -10.80 -31.17 0.53
C TYR A 389 -10.00 -31.53 -0.71
N VAL A 390 -8.70 -31.30 -0.64
CA VAL A 390 -7.71 -31.78 -1.61
C VAL A 390 -6.89 -32.85 -0.93
N ASP A 391 -6.87 -34.06 -1.49
CA ASP A 391 -6.06 -35.17 -0.99
C ASP A 391 -4.91 -35.42 -1.97
N VAL A 392 -3.68 -35.53 -1.46
CA VAL A 392 -2.51 -35.82 -2.29
C VAL A 392 -1.69 -36.96 -1.69
N SER A 393 -1.40 -37.98 -2.49
CA SER A 393 -0.64 -39.16 -2.07
C SER A 393 0.87 -38.90 -1.94
N LYS A 394 1.37 -37.81 -2.53
CA LYS A 394 2.76 -37.37 -2.51
C LYS A 394 2.83 -35.84 -2.53
N THR A 395 3.97 -35.27 -2.11
CA THR A 395 4.22 -33.83 -2.21
C THR A 395 4.01 -33.35 -3.64
N THR A 396 3.08 -32.41 -3.84
CA THR A 396 2.63 -32.00 -5.19
C THR A 396 2.32 -30.51 -5.19
N ASP A 397 2.85 -29.79 -6.18
CA ASP A 397 2.46 -28.40 -6.47
C ASP A 397 1.07 -28.38 -7.11
N LYS A 398 0.13 -27.60 -6.58
CA LYS A 398 -1.14 -27.30 -7.25
C LYS A 398 -1.18 -25.83 -7.63
N SER A 399 -1.64 -25.55 -8.84
CA SER A 399 -1.86 -24.18 -9.35
C SER A 399 -3.33 -23.79 -9.21
N PHE A 400 -3.59 -22.84 -8.33
CA PHE A 400 -4.88 -22.17 -8.13
C PHE A 400 -4.95 -20.92 -9.02
N LYS A 401 -5.62 -21.01 -10.16
CA LYS A 401 -5.88 -19.83 -10.98
C LYS A 401 -7.19 -19.18 -10.54
N ILE A 402 -7.09 -17.95 -10.01
CA ILE A 402 -8.19 -17.20 -9.43
C ILE A 402 -8.47 -15.95 -10.30
N SER A 403 -9.59 -15.97 -11.01
CA SER A 403 -10.18 -14.84 -11.72
C SER A 403 -11.15 -14.13 -10.82
N HIS A 404 -11.02 -12.82 -10.63
CA HIS A 404 -11.98 -12.09 -9.82
C HIS A 404 -12.14 -10.63 -10.24
N LYS A 405 -13.36 -10.09 -10.16
CA LYS A 405 -13.70 -8.70 -10.53
C LYS A 405 -14.82 -8.19 -9.63
N GLY A 406 -14.65 -7.01 -9.04
CA GLY A 406 -15.65 -6.42 -8.14
C GLY A 406 -15.75 -7.13 -6.79
N VAL A 407 -14.78 -7.99 -6.46
CA VAL A 407 -14.75 -8.76 -5.22
C VAL A 407 -13.37 -8.71 -4.57
N ARG A 408 -13.35 -8.78 -3.25
CA ARG A 408 -12.20 -9.15 -2.43
C ARG A 408 -12.28 -10.67 -2.22
N ALA A 409 -11.17 -11.37 -2.41
CA ALA A 409 -11.15 -12.81 -2.26
C ALA A 409 -9.93 -13.28 -1.46
N GLU A 410 -10.11 -14.40 -0.77
CA GLU A 410 -9.12 -15.05 0.09
C GLU A 410 -9.15 -16.56 -0.17
N LEU A 411 -7.96 -17.17 -0.24
CA LEU A 411 -7.76 -18.62 -0.26
C LEU A 411 -7.07 -19.03 1.04
N ILE A 412 -7.71 -19.97 1.72
CA ILE A 412 -7.30 -20.54 3.00
C ILE A 412 -7.02 -22.02 2.81
N ILE A 413 -5.86 -22.48 3.28
CA ILE A 413 -5.46 -23.90 3.27
C ILE A 413 -5.07 -24.29 4.69
N ASP A 414 -5.70 -25.34 5.22
CA ASP A 414 -5.56 -25.82 6.61
C ASP A 414 -5.65 -24.70 7.67
N GLY A 415 -6.65 -23.81 7.51
CA GLY A 415 -6.87 -22.64 8.38
C GLY A 415 -5.97 -21.44 8.11
N LYS A 416 -4.86 -21.60 7.36
CA LYS A 416 -3.94 -20.50 7.03
C LYS A 416 -4.39 -19.75 5.78
N SER A 417 -4.50 -18.43 5.86
CA SER A 417 -4.62 -17.58 4.66
C SER A 417 -3.32 -17.65 3.86
N VAL A 418 -3.39 -18.16 2.62
CA VAL A 418 -2.22 -18.36 1.75
C VAL A 418 -2.16 -17.35 0.59
N TRP A 419 -3.32 -16.82 0.19
CA TRP A 419 -3.46 -15.80 -0.86
C TRP A 419 -4.65 -14.87 -0.57
N ARG A 420 -4.49 -13.60 -0.93
CA ARG A 420 -5.54 -12.56 -0.92
C ARG A 420 -5.49 -11.77 -2.22
N GLY A 421 -6.65 -11.37 -2.73
CA GLY A 421 -6.77 -10.56 -3.93
C GLY A 421 -7.81 -9.46 -3.79
N LYS A 422 -7.48 -8.25 -4.28
CA LYS A 422 -8.38 -7.10 -4.36
C LYS A 422 -8.43 -6.56 -5.79
N ASN A 423 -9.61 -6.55 -6.39
CA ASN A 423 -9.90 -6.00 -7.73
C ASN A 423 -8.85 -6.26 -8.83
N SER A 424 -8.21 -7.44 -8.86
CA SER A 424 -7.09 -7.72 -9.77
C SER A 424 -7.57 -8.24 -11.13
N ARG A 425 -6.63 -8.53 -12.03
CA ARG A 425 -6.90 -9.46 -13.15
C ARG A 425 -6.68 -10.89 -12.62
N GLU A 426 -6.94 -11.89 -13.44
CA GLU A 426 -6.62 -13.29 -13.12
C GLU A 426 -5.19 -13.44 -12.59
N ASN A 427 -5.08 -13.99 -11.38
CA ASN A 427 -3.82 -14.35 -10.74
C ASN A 427 -3.69 -15.87 -10.71
N VAL A 428 -2.49 -16.40 -10.90
CA VAL A 428 -2.17 -17.80 -10.61
C VAL A 428 -1.43 -17.84 -9.29
N TYR A 429 -1.95 -18.60 -8.34
CA TYR A 429 -1.34 -18.84 -7.04
C TYR A 429 -0.88 -20.31 -6.96
N GLN A 430 0.40 -20.53 -6.68
CA GLN A 430 0.94 -21.88 -6.52
C GLN A 430 1.07 -22.24 -5.04
N TYR A 431 0.72 -23.48 -4.70
CA TYR A 431 0.89 -24.02 -3.36
C TYR A 431 1.35 -25.48 -3.40
N THR A 432 2.41 -25.78 -2.66
CA THR A 432 2.96 -27.13 -2.53
C THR A 432 2.27 -27.86 -1.37
N PHE A 433 1.40 -28.81 -1.69
CA PHE A 433 0.78 -29.68 -0.70
C PHE A 433 1.73 -30.79 -0.28
N LYS A 434 1.70 -31.17 1.01
CA LYS A 434 2.43 -32.33 1.57
C LYS A 434 1.55 -33.58 1.46
N PRO A 435 2.08 -34.81 1.61
CA PRO A 435 1.24 -36.02 1.56
C PRO A 435 0.13 -35.99 2.61
N GLY A 436 -1.12 -36.19 2.19
CA GLY A 436 -2.30 -36.24 3.04
C GLY A 436 -3.48 -35.41 2.53
N ARG A 437 -4.54 -35.41 3.34
CA ARG A 437 -5.78 -34.66 3.11
C ARG A 437 -5.72 -33.28 3.74
N HIS A 438 -5.90 -32.27 2.91
CA HIS A 438 -5.86 -30.85 3.25
C HIS A 438 -7.24 -30.21 3.10
N GLU A 439 -7.57 -29.30 4.01
CA GLU A 439 -8.78 -28.48 3.91
C GLU A 439 -8.48 -27.26 3.03
N VAL A 440 -9.30 -27.04 2.00
CA VAL A 440 -9.14 -25.91 1.07
C VAL A 440 -10.43 -25.11 1.04
N MET A 441 -10.31 -23.80 1.24
CA MET A 441 -11.44 -22.91 1.34
C MET A 441 -11.20 -21.59 0.61
N PHE A 442 -12.20 -21.17 -0.16
CA PHE A 442 -12.25 -19.85 -0.75
C PHE A 442 -13.31 -19.02 -0.05
N VAL A 443 -13.02 -17.73 0.14
CA VAL A 443 -13.98 -16.75 0.64
C VAL A 443 -13.95 -15.56 -0.30
N ALA A 444 -15.12 -15.10 -0.76
CA ALA A 444 -15.26 -13.92 -1.59
C ALA A 444 -16.33 -12.99 -1.02
N TYR A 445 -16.03 -11.70 -1.05
CA TYR A 445 -16.91 -10.60 -0.64
C TYR A 445 -16.99 -9.59 -1.80
N PRO A 446 -18.16 -9.03 -2.13
CA PRO A 446 -18.24 -7.88 -3.03
C PRO A 446 -17.41 -6.71 -2.49
N GLU A 447 -16.91 -5.85 -3.38
CA GLU A 447 -16.38 -4.55 -2.97
C GLU A 447 -17.47 -3.49 -2.75
N GLU A 448 -18.61 -3.64 -3.41
CA GLU A 448 -19.81 -2.80 -3.33
C GLU A 448 -21.03 -3.71 -3.63
N ASP A 449 -22.08 -3.64 -2.80
CA ASP A 449 -23.23 -4.57 -2.82
C ASP A 449 -24.09 -4.52 -4.11
N SER A 450 -23.80 -3.59 -5.02
CA SER A 450 -24.61 -3.29 -6.21
C SER A 450 -23.94 -3.61 -7.56
N ARG A 451 -22.67 -3.99 -7.59
CA ARG A 451 -21.97 -4.29 -8.87
C ARG A 451 -21.97 -5.77 -9.20
N PRO A 452 -22.10 -6.16 -10.49
CA PRO A 452 -21.94 -7.55 -10.91
C PRO A 452 -20.51 -8.01 -10.59
N ALA A 453 -20.44 -8.93 -9.62
CA ALA A 453 -19.23 -9.56 -9.15
C ALA A 453 -18.95 -10.82 -9.97
N LYS A 454 -17.68 -11.06 -10.27
CA LYS A 454 -17.22 -12.30 -10.91
C LYS A 454 -16.12 -12.93 -10.06
N PHE A 455 -16.20 -14.24 -9.86
CA PHE A 455 -15.20 -15.02 -9.16
C PHE A 455 -15.14 -16.43 -9.75
N ASP A 456 -14.06 -16.78 -10.44
CA ASP A 456 -13.80 -18.13 -10.94
C ASP A 456 -12.48 -18.65 -10.39
N VAL A 457 -12.47 -19.89 -9.94
CA VAL A 457 -11.25 -20.61 -9.56
C VAL A 457 -11.12 -21.81 -10.48
N SER A 458 -9.90 -22.10 -10.92
CA SER A 458 -9.56 -23.41 -11.49
C SER A 458 -8.33 -23.98 -10.79
N ILE A 459 -8.35 -25.28 -10.53
CA ILE A 459 -7.32 -26.01 -9.78
C ILE A 459 -6.69 -27.01 -10.73
N THR A 460 -5.41 -26.83 -11.02
CA THR A 460 -4.69 -27.67 -11.98
C THR A 460 -3.46 -28.29 -11.36
N ASP A 461 -3.24 -29.57 -11.67
CA ASP A 461 -2.16 -30.38 -11.12
C ASP A 461 -0.82 -30.16 -11.82
N ASN A 462 -0.86 -29.69 -13.07
CA ASN A 462 0.30 -29.75 -13.98
C ASN A 462 0.71 -28.39 -14.59
N ALA A 463 -0.05 -27.31 -14.38
CA ALA A 463 0.24 -26.02 -15.00
C ALA A 463 1.37 -25.28 -14.27
N LYS A 464 2.61 -25.48 -14.71
CA LYS A 464 3.75 -24.64 -14.29
C LYS A 464 3.82 -23.40 -15.18
N ASP A 465 3.53 -22.25 -14.56
CA ASP A 465 3.88 -20.94 -15.12
C ASP A 465 5.40 -20.80 -15.08
N LEU A 466 6.03 -20.91 -16.25
CA LEU A 466 7.48 -20.89 -16.40
C LEU A 466 7.92 -19.55 -16.98
N LYS A 467 8.99 -18.96 -16.43
CA LYS A 467 9.68 -17.86 -17.09
C LYS A 467 10.25 -18.33 -18.43
N TYR A 468 10.43 -17.40 -19.36
CA TYR A 468 10.93 -17.67 -20.72
C TYR A 468 12.15 -18.61 -20.72
N ASP A 469 13.18 -18.30 -19.93
CA ASP A 469 14.43 -19.07 -19.88
C ASP A 469 14.25 -20.47 -19.29
N GLN A 470 13.32 -20.62 -18.33
CA GLN A 470 13.00 -21.91 -17.71
C GLN A 470 12.27 -22.82 -18.72
N LEU A 471 11.31 -22.26 -19.46
CA LEU A 471 10.60 -23.00 -20.51
C LEU A 471 11.54 -23.36 -21.67
N ALA A 472 12.37 -22.42 -22.13
CA ALA A 472 13.37 -22.68 -23.18
C ALA A 472 14.35 -23.79 -22.74
N THR A 473 14.83 -23.74 -21.49
CA THR A 473 15.71 -24.78 -20.93
C THR A 473 15.03 -26.15 -20.86
N LEU A 474 13.76 -26.19 -20.44
CA LEU A 474 13.00 -27.44 -20.37
C LEU A 474 12.73 -28.04 -21.76
N LEU A 475 12.25 -27.22 -22.71
CA LEU A 475 11.97 -27.69 -24.07
C LEU A 475 13.25 -28.18 -24.77
N ARG A 476 14.37 -27.46 -24.64
CA ARG A 476 15.66 -27.90 -25.21
C ARG A 476 16.19 -29.20 -24.60
N ARG A 477 15.78 -29.58 -23.38
CA ARG A 477 16.10 -30.87 -22.75
C ARG A 477 15.26 -32.04 -23.26
N LEU A 478 14.15 -31.80 -23.97
CA LEU A 478 13.34 -32.86 -24.58
C LEU A 478 14.03 -33.52 -25.80
N GLY A 479 15.19 -33.00 -26.23
CA GLY A 479 16.00 -33.61 -27.28
C GLY A 479 15.43 -33.37 -28.68
N ASN A 480 15.30 -34.44 -29.47
CA ASN A 480 14.85 -34.33 -30.85
C ASN A 480 13.32 -34.49 -30.96
N PHE A 481 12.62 -33.37 -30.97
CA PHE A 481 11.18 -33.28 -31.21
C PHE A 481 10.86 -32.32 -32.36
N ASP A 482 9.67 -32.47 -32.93
CA ASP A 482 9.09 -31.50 -33.86
C ASP A 482 8.12 -30.58 -33.09
N SER A 483 8.14 -29.28 -33.37
CA SER A 483 7.21 -28.32 -32.76
C SER A 483 6.06 -28.00 -33.70
N ILE A 484 4.81 -28.05 -33.23
CA ILE A 484 3.63 -27.80 -34.07
C ILE A 484 2.79 -26.69 -33.45
N TYR A 485 2.50 -25.65 -34.22
CA TYR A 485 1.62 -24.57 -33.80
C TYR A 485 0.15 -24.89 -34.12
N CYS A 486 -0.75 -24.68 -33.17
CA CYS A 486 -2.18 -24.83 -33.33
C CYS A 486 -2.91 -23.60 -32.76
N GLY A 487 -3.75 -22.96 -33.56
CA GLY A 487 -4.36 -21.68 -33.23
C GLY A 487 -5.83 -21.59 -33.64
N VAL A 488 -6.72 -21.40 -32.67
CA VAL A 488 -8.17 -21.33 -32.92
C VAL A 488 -8.73 -20.00 -32.43
N GLU A 489 -9.44 -19.27 -33.30
CA GLU A 489 -10.00 -17.98 -32.89
C GLU A 489 -11.24 -18.15 -31.97
N LYS A 490 -12.16 -19.07 -32.30
CA LYS A 490 -13.24 -19.52 -31.41
C LYS A 490 -13.69 -20.96 -31.70
N SER A 491 -14.38 -21.58 -30.74
CA SER A 491 -15.02 -22.89 -30.93
C SER A 491 -16.42 -22.74 -31.54
N LYS A 492 -16.86 -23.72 -32.35
CA LYS A 492 -18.25 -23.87 -32.80
C LYS A 492 -19.16 -24.51 -31.74
N SER A 493 -18.59 -25.27 -30.81
CA SER A 493 -19.37 -26.03 -29.83
C SER A 493 -19.93 -25.11 -28.73
N PRO A 494 -21.18 -25.31 -28.26
CA PRO A 494 -21.74 -24.55 -27.15
C PRO A 494 -20.94 -24.66 -25.84
N ASP A 495 -20.30 -25.82 -25.59
CA ASP A 495 -19.39 -26.04 -24.45
C ASP A 495 -17.96 -25.53 -24.69
N ARG A 496 -17.75 -24.84 -25.81
CA ARG A 496 -16.48 -24.27 -26.31
C ARG A 496 -15.40 -25.30 -26.64
N ARG A 497 -15.75 -26.59 -26.80
CA ARG A 497 -14.81 -27.67 -27.13
C ARG A 497 -14.18 -27.56 -28.51
N VAL A 498 -12.92 -27.94 -28.60
CA VAL A 498 -12.18 -28.20 -29.84
C VAL A 498 -11.46 -29.54 -29.67
N ASP A 499 -11.95 -30.58 -30.36
CA ASP A 499 -11.32 -31.89 -30.42
C ASP A 499 -10.01 -31.81 -31.21
N ILE A 500 -8.89 -32.16 -30.57
CA ILE A 500 -7.62 -32.35 -31.26
C ILE A 500 -7.59 -33.73 -31.90
N ARG A 501 -7.10 -33.81 -33.14
CA ARG A 501 -6.76 -35.07 -33.83
C ARG A 501 -5.32 -34.99 -34.29
N LEU A 502 -4.42 -35.60 -33.52
CA LEU A 502 -3.04 -35.84 -33.91
C LEU A 502 -3.03 -36.90 -35.02
N HIS A 503 -2.38 -36.59 -36.15
CA HIS A 503 -2.05 -37.59 -37.18
C HIS A 503 -0.80 -38.38 -36.77
N ASP A 504 -0.45 -39.43 -37.52
CA ASP A 504 0.78 -40.18 -37.26
C ASP A 504 2.00 -39.28 -37.48
N LEU A 505 2.87 -39.22 -36.47
CA LEU A 505 3.94 -38.25 -36.33
C LEU A 505 5.26 -39.00 -36.17
N GLY A 506 6.15 -38.91 -37.17
CA GLY A 506 7.40 -39.67 -37.21
C GLY A 506 8.36 -39.46 -36.03
N LYS A 507 8.13 -38.45 -35.19
CA LYS A 507 8.96 -38.08 -34.02
C LYS A 507 8.08 -37.65 -32.83
N PRO A 508 8.65 -37.54 -31.61
CA PRO A 508 7.98 -36.86 -30.50
C PRO A 508 7.62 -35.42 -30.86
N VAL A 509 6.48 -34.93 -30.36
CA VAL A 509 5.95 -33.59 -30.71
C VAL A 509 5.71 -32.72 -29.49
N VAL A 510 6.03 -31.42 -29.63
CA VAL A 510 5.62 -30.37 -28.70
C VAL A 510 4.55 -29.50 -29.35
N LEU A 511 3.35 -29.49 -28.77
CA LEU A 511 2.18 -28.81 -29.31
C LEU A 511 2.01 -27.42 -28.70
N PHE A 512 2.01 -26.37 -29.51
CA PHE A 512 1.81 -24.98 -29.10
C PHE A 512 0.36 -24.54 -29.36
N LEU A 513 -0.48 -24.57 -28.32
CA LEU A 513 -1.91 -24.25 -28.36
C LEU A 513 -2.17 -22.76 -28.07
N THR A 514 -2.86 -22.07 -28.98
CA THR A 514 -3.28 -20.67 -28.81
C THR A 514 -4.75 -20.45 -29.15
N SER A 515 -5.37 -19.46 -28.51
CA SER A 515 -6.72 -19.04 -28.90
C SER A 515 -7.04 -17.57 -28.64
N ASN A 516 -7.89 -16.98 -29.48
CA ASN A 516 -8.41 -15.62 -29.27
C ASN A 516 -9.49 -15.62 -28.18
N GLN A 517 -10.47 -16.51 -28.29
CA GLN A 517 -11.51 -16.75 -27.27
C GLN A 517 -11.17 -17.96 -26.39
N GLN A 518 -11.92 -18.16 -25.30
CA GLN A 518 -11.75 -19.33 -24.44
C GLN A 518 -12.28 -20.58 -25.16
N VAL A 519 -11.42 -21.58 -25.37
CA VAL A 519 -11.75 -22.88 -25.98
C VAL A 519 -11.28 -24.02 -25.07
N VAL A 520 -11.97 -25.16 -25.12
CA VAL A 520 -11.64 -26.37 -24.37
C VAL A 520 -11.01 -27.39 -25.32
N TRP A 521 -9.69 -27.53 -25.28
CA TRP A 521 -8.93 -28.50 -26.08
C TRP A 521 -9.18 -29.92 -25.57
N ASP A 522 -9.74 -30.80 -26.39
CA ASP A 522 -10.10 -32.16 -25.98
C ASP A 522 -9.29 -33.20 -26.77
N PHE A 523 -8.49 -34.00 -26.06
CA PHE A 523 -7.61 -35.02 -26.66
C PHE A 523 -8.26 -36.41 -26.75
N ARG A 524 -9.55 -36.54 -26.43
CA ARG A 524 -10.29 -37.83 -26.41
C ARG A 524 -10.21 -38.69 -27.67
N ASN A 525 -9.90 -38.06 -28.81
CA ASN A 525 -9.87 -38.66 -30.16
C ASN A 525 -8.47 -38.51 -30.81
N SER A 526 -7.41 -38.36 -30.00
CA SER A 526 -6.01 -38.28 -30.46
C SER A 526 -5.19 -39.47 -30.00
N ASP A 527 -4.33 -39.98 -30.89
CA ASP A 527 -3.14 -40.73 -30.46
C ASP A 527 -2.17 -39.75 -29.80
N THR A 528 -1.87 -39.99 -28.52
CA THR A 528 -1.05 -39.10 -27.70
C THR A 528 0.29 -39.71 -27.31
N ASP A 529 0.63 -40.92 -27.77
CA ASP A 529 1.81 -41.66 -27.33
C ASP A 529 3.13 -40.98 -27.73
N ARG A 530 3.09 -40.10 -28.73
CA ARG A 530 4.24 -39.30 -29.20
C ARG A 530 4.20 -37.84 -28.72
N LEU A 531 3.25 -37.46 -27.88
CA LEU A 531 3.11 -36.08 -27.42
C LEU A 531 4.05 -35.80 -26.24
N ALA A 532 5.21 -35.18 -26.51
CA ALA A 532 6.26 -34.92 -25.52
C ALA A 532 5.89 -33.80 -24.53
N ALA A 533 5.16 -32.77 -24.99
CA ALA A 533 4.65 -31.69 -24.14
C ALA A 533 3.54 -30.89 -24.84
N VAL A 534 2.74 -30.18 -24.05
CA VAL A 534 1.81 -29.15 -24.53
C VAL A 534 2.20 -27.79 -23.95
N VAL A 535 2.41 -26.78 -24.80
CA VAL A 535 2.66 -25.39 -24.42
C VAL A 535 1.43 -24.57 -24.77
N THR A 536 0.92 -23.77 -23.83
CA THR A 536 -0.33 -23.01 -24.05
C THR A 536 -0.14 -21.51 -23.83
N SER A 537 -0.75 -20.66 -24.68
CA SER A 537 -0.54 -19.20 -24.63
C SER A 537 -1.71 -18.37 -24.09
N ALA A 538 -2.91 -18.93 -24.04
CA ALA A 538 -4.06 -18.19 -23.53
C ALA A 538 -4.02 -18.17 -22.00
N LYS A 539 -4.35 -17.04 -21.37
CA LYS A 539 -4.50 -17.00 -19.90
C LYS A 539 -5.45 -18.08 -19.35
N ASN A 540 -6.34 -18.64 -20.18
CA ASN A 540 -7.41 -19.56 -19.76
C ASN A 540 -7.21 -21.02 -20.24
N SER A 541 -6.05 -21.40 -20.78
CA SER A 541 -5.91 -22.67 -21.52
C SER A 541 -5.51 -23.93 -20.73
N ALA A 542 -4.90 -23.83 -19.54
CA ALA A 542 -4.48 -25.04 -18.82
C ALA A 542 -5.70 -25.82 -18.27
N GLY A 543 -6.63 -25.15 -17.59
CA GLY A 543 -7.91 -25.73 -17.16
C GLY A 543 -8.90 -25.99 -18.31
N SER A 544 -8.48 -25.74 -19.56
CA SER A 544 -9.28 -26.02 -20.75
C SER A 544 -8.77 -27.22 -21.54
N ILE A 545 -7.68 -27.88 -21.13
CA ILE A 545 -7.27 -29.17 -21.70
C ILE A 545 -8.03 -30.30 -21.00
N LYS A 546 -8.70 -31.16 -21.80
CA LYS A 546 -9.39 -32.38 -21.36
C LYS A 546 -8.79 -33.61 -22.02
N ASN A 547 -8.83 -34.73 -21.31
CA ASN A 547 -8.44 -36.06 -21.79
C ASN A 547 -6.99 -36.18 -22.30
N LEU A 548 -6.10 -35.27 -21.87
CA LEU A 548 -4.67 -35.40 -22.06
C LEU A 548 -4.10 -36.43 -21.06
N PRO A 549 -3.22 -37.36 -21.46
CA PRO A 549 -2.60 -38.31 -20.54
C PRO A 549 -1.82 -37.60 -19.44
N SER A 550 -1.88 -38.13 -18.21
CA SER A 550 -1.24 -37.53 -17.03
C SER A 550 0.29 -37.49 -17.08
N HIS A 551 0.92 -38.24 -17.98
CA HIS A 551 2.37 -38.22 -18.20
C HIS A 551 2.84 -37.08 -19.12
N VAL A 552 1.94 -36.47 -19.90
CA VAL A 552 2.29 -35.36 -20.81
C VAL A 552 2.30 -34.04 -20.02
N PRO A 553 3.45 -33.34 -19.92
CA PRO A 553 3.53 -32.09 -19.20
C PRO A 553 2.83 -30.95 -19.95
N VAL A 554 2.17 -30.06 -19.20
CA VAL A 554 1.52 -28.85 -19.71
C VAL A 554 2.25 -27.62 -19.19
N TYR A 555 2.77 -26.79 -20.10
CA TYR A 555 3.48 -25.56 -19.78
C TYR A 555 2.66 -24.33 -20.19
N HIS A 556 2.78 -23.25 -19.41
CA HIS A 556 2.17 -21.96 -19.75
C HIS A 556 3.21 -20.98 -20.30
N PHE A 557 2.87 -20.30 -21.39
CA PHE A 557 3.69 -19.25 -21.98
C PHE A 557 2.84 -18.05 -22.44
N PHE A 558 2.66 -17.09 -21.53
CA PHE A 558 1.76 -15.93 -21.66
C PHE A 558 1.92 -15.05 -22.91
N ASN A 559 3.00 -15.18 -23.69
CA ASN A 559 3.36 -14.23 -24.74
C ASN A 559 3.39 -14.82 -26.17
N LEU A 560 2.89 -16.06 -26.39
CA LEU A 560 2.80 -16.59 -27.76
C LEU A 560 1.73 -15.83 -28.57
N ALA A 561 2.11 -15.37 -29.75
CA ALA A 561 1.25 -14.66 -30.70
C ALA A 561 0.00 -15.47 -31.03
N LYS A 562 -1.15 -14.80 -31.03
CA LYS A 562 -2.47 -15.43 -31.20
C LYS A 562 -2.95 -15.25 -32.62
N THR A 563 -2.79 -16.29 -33.43
CA THR A 563 -3.32 -16.32 -34.80
C THR A 563 -4.00 -17.64 -35.14
N ALA A 564 -5.07 -17.54 -35.92
CA ALA A 564 -5.73 -18.66 -36.58
C ALA A 564 -5.52 -18.66 -38.11
N GLN A 565 -4.59 -17.85 -38.60
CA GLN A 565 -4.33 -17.63 -40.03
C GLN A 565 -2.84 -17.77 -40.35
N PHE A 566 -2.55 -18.56 -41.40
CA PHE A 566 -1.20 -18.82 -41.88
C PHE A 566 -0.59 -17.57 -42.55
N ILE A 567 -1.32 -16.98 -43.50
CA ILE A 567 -0.93 -15.75 -44.22
C ILE A 567 -1.78 -14.58 -43.68
N PRO A 568 -1.17 -13.43 -43.31
CA PRO A 568 -1.92 -12.25 -42.89
C PRO A 568 -2.70 -11.61 -44.05
N VAL A 569 -3.92 -11.16 -43.77
CA VAL A 569 -4.73 -10.40 -44.75
C VAL A 569 -4.06 -9.06 -45.05
N ARG A 570 -3.81 -8.79 -46.34
CA ARG A 570 -3.20 -7.55 -46.85
C ARG A 570 -3.96 -6.34 -46.29
N GLY A 571 -3.26 -5.46 -45.56
CA GLY A 571 -3.81 -4.19 -45.04
C GLY A 571 -3.96 -4.06 -43.52
N LYS A 572 -3.88 -5.14 -42.73
CA LYS A 572 -3.87 -5.02 -41.25
C LYS A 572 -2.46 -4.71 -40.72
N ARG A 573 -2.27 -3.52 -40.14
CA ARG A 573 -0.98 -3.00 -39.63
C ARG A 573 -0.44 -3.67 -38.35
N ASN A 574 -1.10 -4.70 -37.80
CA ASN A 574 -0.74 -5.26 -36.49
C ASN A 574 -0.01 -6.61 -36.66
N ILE A 575 1.33 -6.55 -36.68
CA ILE A 575 2.23 -7.68 -36.98
C ILE A 575 2.28 -8.71 -35.83
N ASP A 576 1.98 -8.28 -34.60
CA ASP A 576 2.14 -9.06 -33.37
C ASP A 576 1.29 -10.34 -33.36
N ASN A 577 0.17 -10.38 -34.09
CA ASN A 577 -0.75 -11.52 -34.21
C ASN A 577 -0.64 -12.23 -35.58
N THR A 578 0.58 -12.42 -36.08
CA THR A 578 0.87 -13.17 -37.30
C THR A 578 1.49 -14.53 -37.01
N PHE A 579 1.40 -15.48 -37.95
CA PHE A 579 2.08 -16.77 -37.76
C PHE A 579 3.61 -16.64 -37.81
N LYS A 580 4.15 -15.67 -38.58
CA LYS A 580 5.58 -15.31 -38.52
C LYS A 580 6.02 -14.95 -37.09
N SER A 581 5.22 -14.17 -36.36
CA SER A 581 5.49 -13.84 -34.95
C SER A 581 5.51 -15.10 -34.06
N ALA A 582 4.49 -15.96 -34.17
CA ALA A 582 4.43 -17.21 -33.40
C ALA A 582 5.60 -18.16 -33.72
N ALA A 583 5.97 -18.30 -35.00
CA ALA A 583 7.08 -19.15 -35.43
C ALA A 583 8.44 -18.66 -34.92
N LEU A 584 8.68 -17.33 -34.90
CA LEU A 584 9.88 -16.75 -34.31
C LEU A 584 9.96 -16.95 -32.78
N GLN A 585 8.82 -16.88 -32.08
CA GLN A 585 8.76 -17.15 -30.64
C GLN A 585 8.99 -18.63 -30.32
N ILE A 586 8.43 -19.55 -31.13
CA ILE A 586 8.71 -20.99 -31.03
C ILE A 586 10.19 -21.26 -31.27
N LEU A 587 10.78 -20.68 -32.34
CA LEU A 587 12.21 -20.78 -32.64
C LEU A 587 13.08 -20.32 -31.46
N ALA A 588 12.75 -19.18 -30.86
CA ALA A 588 13.53 -18.65 -29.75
C ALA A 588 13.44 -19.56 -28.50
N LEU A 589 12.28 -20.18 -28.24
CA LEU A 589 12.09 -21.14 -27.15
C LEU A 589 12.82 -22.48 -27.42
N THR A 590 12.56 -23.13 -28.55
CA THR A 590 12.97 -24.50 -28.85
C THR A 590 14.33 -24.62 -29.53
N GLY A 591 14.82 -23.54 -30.16
CA GLY A 591 15.96 -23.55 -31.07
C GLY A 591 15.64 -24.01 -32.51
N LYS A 592 14.37 -24.29 -32.82
CA LYS A 592 13.90 -24.74 -34.15
C LYS A 592 12.59 -24.07 -34.57
N LEU A 593 12.41 -23.82 -35.86
CA LEU A 593 11.12 -23.40 -36.40
C LEU A 593 10.08 -24.54 -36.29
N PRO A 594 8.78 -24.23 -36.17
CA PRO A 594 7.74 -25.25 -36.15
C PRO A 594 7.69 -26.08 -37.44
N ALA A 595 7.56 -27.40 -37.32
CA ALA A 595 7.38 -28.33 -38.43
C ALA A 595 5.95 -28.31 -39.00
N GLY A 596 4.98 -27.76 -38.26
CA GLY A 596 3.58 -27.75 -38.66
C GLY A 596 2.76 -26.55 -38.16
N PHE A 597 1.69 -26.22 -38.89
CA PHE A 597 0.70 -25.19 -38.54
C PHE A 597 -0.72 -25.75 -38.64
N SER A 598 -1.57 -25.45 -37.66
CA SER A 598 -2.98 -25.87 -37.62
C SER A 598 -3.85 -24.70 -37.14
N GLY A 599 -4.14 -23.75 -38.04
CA GLY A 599 -4.91 -22.55 -37.73
C GLY A 599 -6.31 -22.56 -38.35
N VAL A 600 -7.35 -22.37 -37.53
CA VAL A 600 -8.74 -22.32 -38.00
C VAL A 600 -9.52 -21.23 -37.25
N ARG A 601 -10.24 -20.34 -37.96
CA ARG A 601 -10.97 -19.25 -37.29
C ARG A 601 -12.06 -19.75 -36.35
N GLU A 602 -12.83 -20.74 -36.81
CA GLU A 602 -13.99 -21.25 -36.08
C GLU A 602 -14.19 -22.74 -36.38
N THR A 603 -14.04 -23.59 -35.35
CA THR A 603 -14.13 -25.05 -35.50
C THR A 603 -14.49 -25.75 -34.18
N ASP A 604 -14.98 -26.97 -34.26
CA ASP A 604 -15.12 -27.93 -33.14
C ASP A 604 -14.01 -29.00 -33.16
N THR A 605 -13.21 -29.07 -34.22
CA THR A 605 -12.16 -30.08 -34.43
C THR A 605 -10.93 -29.45 -35.10
N VAL A 606 -9.71 -29.84 -34.70
CA VAL A 606 -8.47 -29.48 -35.40
C VAL A 606 -7.61 -30.72 -35.67
N ALA A 607 -7.34 -30.96 -36.95
CA ALA A 607 -6.32 -31.90 -37.41
C ALA A 607 -4.91 -31.30 -37.24
N VAL A 608 -3.97 -32.09 -36.75
CA VAL A 608 -2.63 -31.62 -36.36
C VAL A 608 -1.54 -32.55 -36.94
N PRO A 609 -0.60 -32.04 -37.76
CA PRO A 609 -0.56 -30.70 -38.35
C PRO A 609 -1.58 -30.57 -39.50
N GLY A 610 -2.27 -29.43 -39.59
CA GLY A 610 -3.12 -29.11 -40.74
C GLY A 610 -2.33 -28.70 -42.00
N ILE A 611 -1.12 -28.18 -41.82
CA ILE A 611 -0.15 -27.81 -42.86
C ILE A 611 1.24 -28.21 -42.37
N VAL A 612 1.96 -29.03 -43.14
CA VAL A 612 3.40 -29.30 -42.93
C VAL A 612 4.21 -28.11 -43.46
N LEU A 613 5.19 -27.65 -42.69
CA LEU A 613 5.90 -26.39 -42.95
C LEU A 613 7.28 -26.61 -43.57
N GLU A 614 7.27 -26.82 -44.87
CA GLU A 614 8.47 -26.90 -45.70
C GLU A 614 9.02 -25.50 -46.09
N ARG A 615 10.23 -25.45 -46.67
CA ARG A 615 10.95 -24.22 -47.07
C ARG A 615 10.09 -23.26 -47.88
N GLU A 616 9.26 -23.76 -48.80
CA GLU A 616 8.36 -22.92 -49.61
C GLU A 616 7.25 -22.26 -48.79
N LYS A 617 6.70 -22.95 -47.78
CA LYS A 617 5.67 -22.40 -46.89
C LYS A 617 6.24 -21.30 -46.01
N TYR A 618 7.49 -21.42 -45.57
CA TYR A 618 8.19 -20.34 -44.87
C TYR A 618 8.47 -19.12 -45.75
N ARG A 619 8.85 -19.32 -47.02
CA ARG A 619 8.98 -18.22 -47.99
C ARG A 619 7.65 -17.48 -48.20
N GLN A 620 6.52 -18.18 -48.27
CA GLN A 620 5.17 -17.58 -48.45
C GLN A 620 4.75 -16.61 -47.33
N ILE A 621 5.30 -16.76 -46.13
CA ILE A 621 5.05 -15.86 -44.98
C ILE A 621 6.21 -14.90 -44.70
N GLY A 622 7.15 -14.77 -45.65
CA GLY A 622 8.22 -13.79 -45.62
C GLY A 622 9.43 -14.15 -44.75
N PHE A 623 9.82 -15.43 -44.71
CA PHE A 623 11.18 -15.80 -44.30
C PHE A 623 12.08 -15.93 -45.53
N ALA A 624 13.21 -15.22 -45.52
CA ALA A 624 14.25 -15.37 -46.54
C ALA A 624 15.06 -16.65 -46.25
N ASP A 625 14.88 -17.62 -47.16
CA ASP A 625 15.69 -18.81 -47.36
C ASP A 625 16.09 -19.68 -46.16
N VAL A 626 15.09 -20.28 -45.49
CA VAL A 626 15.31 -21.21 -44.38
C VAL A 626 15.29 -22.68 -44.82
N SER A 627 16.30 -23.44 -44.41
CA SER A 627 16.20 -24.90 -44.30
C SER A 627 15.73 -25.27 -42.90
N PRO A 628 14.82 -26.25 -42.70
CA PRO A 628 14.42 -26.71 -41.37
C PRO A 628 15.59 -27.13 -40.46
N ASP A 629 16.71 -27.55 -41.06
CA ASP A 629 17.87 -28.09 -40.37
C ASP A 629 19.04 -27.09 -40.19
N TYR A 630 18.98 -25.89 -40.78
CA TYR A 630 20.07 -24.90 -40.69
C TYR A 630 19.61 -23.51 -40.25
N ASN A 631 20.10 -23.10 -39.07
CA ASN A 631 19.89 -21.79 -38.46
C ASN A 631 20.79 -20.70 -39.10
N ILE A 632 20.58 -20.38 -40.38
CA ILE A 632 21.20 -19.21 -41.04
C ILE A 632 20.10 -18.32 -41.61
N PHE A 633 20.10 -17.05 -41.19
CA PHE A 633 19.22 -16.01 -41.72
C PHE A 633 20.06 -15.08 -42.61
N ILE A 634 19.65 -14.91 -43.87
CA ILE A 634 20.15 -13.85 -44.75
C ILE A 634 18.94 -13.04 -45.20
N GLU A 635 18.67 -11.92 -44.51
CA GLU A 635 17.97 -10.80 -45.14
C GLU A 635 18.98 -10.02 -46.02
N TYR A 636 18.52 -9.51 -47.16
CA TYR A 636 19.39 -8.92 -48.18
C TYR A 636 20.28 -7.79 -47.62
N PRO A 637 21.55 -7.70 -48.06
CA PRO A 637 22.49 -6.73 -47.52
C PRO A 637 22.16 -5.33 -48.04
N ASP A 638 21.83 -4.41 -47.12
CA ASP A 638 22.11 -2.96 -47.26
C ASP A 638 21.84 -2.17 -45.97
N LYS A 639 21.01 -2.69 -45.04
CA LYS A 639 20.89 -2.13 -43.67
C LYS A 639 20.70 -3.21 -42.62
N ILE A 640 21.73 -3.42 -41.80
CA ILE A 640 21.66 -4.28 -40.60
C ILE A 640 21.45 -3.38 -39.38
N ASP A 641 20.20 -3.29 -38.91
CA ASP A 641 19.83 -2.77 -37.59
C ASP A 641 19.22 -3.92 -36.77
N ILE A 642 20.03 -4.64 -35.99
CA ILE A 642 19.53 -5.65 -35.05
C ILE A 642 19.11 -4.94 -33.76
N VAL A 643 17.86 -4.48 -33.72
CA VAL A 643 17.24 -3.89 -32.52
C VAL A 643 15.85 -4.49 -32.27
N PHE A 644 15.79 -5.55 -31.45
CA PHE A 644 14.52 -6.02 -30.90
C PHE A 644 14.11 -5.16 -29.69
N ASN A 645 13.30 -4.12 -29.94
CA ASN A 645 12.66 -3.33 -28.88
C ASN A 645 11.22 -2.96 -29.29
N PRO A 646 10.18 -3.57 -28.69
CA PRO A 646 8.79 -3.30 -29.05
C PRO A 646 8.32 -1.94 -28.47
N VAL A 647 8.39 -0.90 -29.30
CA VAL A 647 7.79 0.41 -29.01
C VAL A 647 6.26 0.29 -29.05
N THR A 648 5.58 0.73 -27.99
CA THR A 648 4.11 0.92 -28.01
C THR A 648 3.74 2.37 -27.70
N THR A 649 2.81 2.89 -28.50
CA THR A 649 2.42 4.30 -28.54
C THR A 649 1.44 4.70 -27.42
N LYS A 650 1.46 6.00 -27.10
CA LYS A 650 0.69 6.62 -26.01
C LYS A 650 -0.82 6.58 -26.23
N PHE A 651 -1.57 6.48 -25.15
CA PHE A 651 -2.80 7.26 -24.96
C PHE A 651 -2.80 7.86 -23.55
N ILE A 652 -3.21 9.12 -23.45
CA ILE A 652 -3.18 9.93 -22.22
C ILE A 652 -4.51 9.76 -21.49
N ASP A 653 -4.45 9.63 -20.17
CA ASP A 653 -5.52 10.12 -19.29
C ASP A 653 -4.87 10.73 -18.05
N SER A 654 -5.39 11.86 -17.59
CA SER A 654 -4.70 12.79 -16.69
C SER A 654 -5.66 13.30 -15.64
N ASN A 655 -5.73 12.63 -14.47
CA ASN A 655 -6.30 13.17 -13.23
C ASN A 655 -5.94 12.30 -12.01
N SER A 656 -4.94 12.74 -11.23
CA SER A 656 -4.89 12.60 -9.76
C SER A 656 -3.54 13.11 -9.23
N SER A 657 -3.55 14.31 -8.64
CA SER A 657 -2.45 14.81 -7.82
C SER A 657 -3.02 15.29 -6.49
N SER A 658 -2.69 14.60 -5.40
CA SER A 658 -2.90 15.07 -4.04
C SER A 658 -1.53 15.23 -3.37
N GLU A 659 -1.23 16.45 -2.94
CA GLU A 659 0.03 16.77 -2.27
C GLU A 659 0.00 16.35 -0.79
N PHE A 660 1.11 15.82 -0.29
CA PHE A 660 1.24 15.36 1.09
C PHE A 660 1.94 16.40 1.98
N THR A 661 1.35 16.66 3.13
CA THR A 661 2.01 17.39 4.23
C THR A 661 2.78 16.41 5.12
N GLN A 662 4.06 16.69 5.39
CA GLN A 662 4.91 15.80 6.20
C GLN A 662 4.43 15.67 7.66
N THR A 663 4.12 14.44 8.10
CA THR A 663 3.90 14.11 9.52
C THR A 663 5.19 13.59 10.18
N ARG A 664 5.39 13.94 11.46
CA ARG A 664 6.62 13.68 12.24
C ARG A 664 7.06 12.19 12.27
N PRO A 665 8.37 11.90 12.35
CA PRO A 665 8.92 10.55 12.16
C PRO A 665 8.48 9.51 13.20
N ILE A 666 8.40 8.26 12.73
CA ILE A 666 8.10 7.06 13.53
C ILE A 666 9.42 6.53 14.12
N LYS A 667 9.43 6.18 15.42
CA LYS A 667 10.52 5.40 16.03
C LYS A 667 10.11 3.92 16.07
N PRO A 668 10.96 2.97 15.64
CA PRO A 668 10.69 1.54 15.75
C PRO A 668 10.76 1.06 17.22
N GLU A 669 10.13 -0.07 17.50
CA GLU A 669 10.08 -0.66 18.84
C GLU A 669 11.36 -1.48 19.11
N VAL A 670 12.19 -1.00 20.03
CA VAL A 670 13.62 -1.38 20.15
C VAL A 670 13.87 -2.80 20.70
N GLN A 671 12.83 -3.48 21.21
CA GLN A 671 12.98 -4.70 22.03
C GLN A 671 12.69 -6.05 21.33
N ARG A 672 12.60 -6.12 19.98
CA ARG A 672 12.40 -7.40 19.27
C ARG A 672 13.72 -8.01 18.74
N LYS A 673 13.81 -9.35 18.75
CA LYS A 673 14.84 -10.11 18.01
C LYS A 673 14.83 -9.76 16.51
N SER A 674 15.96 -9.99 15.84
CA SER A 674 16.08 -9.80 14.39
C SER A 674 15.16 -10.73 13.59
N TRP A 675 14.76 -10.30 12.40
CA TRP A 675 14.11 -11.12 11.39
C TRP A 675 15.03 -12.17 10.73
N ALA A 676 16.34 -12.17 10.98
CA ALA A 676 17.26 -13.15 10.41
C ALA A 676 16.88 -14.62 10.76
N GLU A 677 16.69 -14.91 12.04
CA GLU A 677 16.33 -16.25 12.57
C GLU A 677 15.01 -16.80 11.95
N PRO A 678 13.86 -16.10 12.00
CA PRO A 678 12.60 -16.61 11.43
C PRO A 678 12.55 -16.68 9.90
N LEU A 679 13.49 -16.06 9.18
CA LEU A 679 13.62 -16.15 7.72
C LEU A 679 14.68 -17.16 7.26
N GLY A 680 15.39 -17.83 8.19
CA GLY A 680 16.53 -18.70 7.87
C GLY A 680 17.70 -17.93 7.24
N ALA A 681 17.80 -16.63 7.51
CA ALA A 681 18.78 -15.71 6.94
C ALA A 681 20.03 -15.57 7.83
N THR A 682 20.47 -16.67 8.42
CA THR A 682 21.61 -16.73 9.37
C THR A 682 22.91 -17.19 8.71
N GLU A 683 22.84 -17.69 7.47
CA GLU A 683 23.94 -18.26 6.70
C GLU A 683 23.99 -17.62 5.30
N ASP A 684 25.11 -17.78 4.58
CA ASP A 684 25.36 -17.22 3.24
C ASP A 684 25.03 -15.72 3.09
N ILE A 685 25.48 -14.90 4.04
CA ILE A 685 25.34 -13.43 3.98
C ILE A 685 26.34 -12.87 2.94
N PRO A 686 25.88 -12.27 1.83
CA PRO A 686 26.76 -11.78 0.78
C PRO A 686 27.57 -10.56 1.23
N THR A 687 28.81 -10.41 0.73
CA THR A 687 29.65 -9.23 0.96
C THR A 687 29.57 -8.28 -0.21
N GLY A 688 29.40 -6.97 0.05
CA GLY A 688 29.24 -5.93 -0.98
C GLY A 688 27.87 -5.92 -1.68
N ALA A 689 26.94 -6.76 -1.22
CA ALA A 689 25.56 -6.87 -1.70
C ALA A 689 24.66 -7.30 -0.53
N PHE A 690 23.36 -7.39 -0.75
CA PHE A 690 22.37 -7.79 0.26
C PHE A 690 21.55 -8.98 -0.21
N ARG A 691 21.31 -9.95 0.68
CA ARG A 691 20.26 -10.94 0.52
C ARG A 691 18.94 -10.31 0.97
N ALA A 692 18.04 -10.11 0.02
CA ALA A 692 16.72 -9.54 0.20
C ALA A 692 15.66 -10.63 0.37
N TYR A 693 14.71 -10.41 1.28
CA TYR A 693 13.52 -11.24 1.50
C TYR A 693 12.28 -10.36 1.49
N TYR A 694 11.31 -10.67 0.63
CA TYR A 694 10.03 -9.95 0.59
C TYR A 694 8.87 -10.87 0.98
N PHE A 695 7.99 -10.39 1.85
CA PHE A 695 6.90 -11.17 2.42
C PHE A 695 5.67 -10.30 2.71
N ASP A 696 4.53 -10.97 2.82
CA ASP A 696 3.36 -10.40 3.50
C ASP A 696 3.61 -10.52 5.02
N ILE A 697 3.47 -9.42 5.77
CA ILE A 697 3.71 -9.38 7.23
C ILE A 697 2.83 -10.34 8.04
N PHE A 698 1.70 -10.81 7.50
CA PHE A 698 0.85 -11.82 8.11
C PHE A 698 1.38 -13.26 7.90
N ASN A 699 2.40 -13.45 7.07
CA ASN A 699 3.00 -14.74 6.74
C ASN A 699 4.52 -14.60 6.48
N SER A 700 5.22 -13.86 7.34
CA SER A 700 6.66 -13.54 7.24
C SER A 700 7.56 -14.77 7.04
N GLY A 701 7.29 -15.88 7.75
CA GLY A 701 8.06 -17.12 7.68
C GLY A 701 7.95 -17.86 6.34
N LEU A 702 7.19 -17.33 5.37
CA LEU A 702 7.11 -17.83 3.99
C LEU A 702 7.34 -16.68 3.00
N PRO A 703 8.61 -16.25 2.81
CA PRO A 703 8.96 -15.19 1.86
C PRO A 703 8.50 -15.52 0.44
N LYS A 704 7.82 -14.56 -0.19
CA LYS A 704 7.38 -14.63 -1.61
C LYS A 704 8.52 -14.33 -2.58
N PHE A 705 9.61 -13.74 -2.08
CA PHE A 705 10.86 -13.54 -2.79
C PHE A 705 12.03 -13.71 -1.83
N SER A 706 13.10 -14.37 -2.30
CA SER A 706 14.42 -14.33 -1.71
C SER A 706 15.44 -14.24 -2.84
N GLY A 707 16.46 -13.38 -2.72
CA GLY A 707 17.50 -13.22 -3.75
C GLY A 707 18.60 -12.24 -3.33
N ILE A 708 19.70 -12.21 -4.08
CA ILE A 708 20.77 -11.22 -3.88
C ILE A 708 20.44 -9.96 -4.70
N VAL A 709 20.61 -8.79 -4.09
CA VAL A 709 20.48 -7.47 -4.71
C VAL A 709 21.73 -6.63 -4.40
N GLU A 710 22.22 -5.85 -5.37
CA GLU A 710 23.35 -4.92 -5.16
C GLU A 710 22.97 -3.80 -4.18
N ASP A 711 21.76 -3.26 -4.34
CA ASP A 711 21.27 -2.07 -3.66
C ASP A 711 20.01 -2.36 -2.85
N VAL A 712 19.92 -1.82 -1.63
CA VAL A 712 18.71 -1.87 -0.80
C VAL A 712 17.76 -0.76 -1.27
N SER A 713 16.99 -1.08 -2.31
CA SER A 713 16.08 -0.14 -2.95
C SER A 713 14.87 -0.86 -3.53
N ILE A 714 13.68 -0.30 -3.34
CA ILE A 714 12.43 -0.78 -3.95
C ILE A 714 11.45 0.39 -4.16
N SER A 715 10.81 0.49 -5.32
CA SER A 715 9.86 1.59 -5.61
C SER A 715 8.63 1.19 -6.41
N SER A 716 7.49 1.80 -6.03
CA SER A 716 6.20 1.58 -6.69
C SER A 716 5.96 2.62 -7.77
N THR A 717 5.92 2.17 -9.02
CA THR A 717 5.22 2.92 -10.05
C THR A 717 3.73 2.58 -9.97
N SER A 718 2.94 3.48 -9.37
CA SER A 718 1.47 3.46 -9.33
C SER A 718 0.79 3.47 -10.72
N THR A 719 1.57 3.46 -11.81
CA THR A 719 1.11 3.52 -13.20
C THR A 719 1.02 2.12 -13.83
N LYS A 720 -0.15 1.49 -13.68
CA LYS A 720 -0.68 0.34 -14.47
C LYS A 720 0.21 -0.92 -14.60
N ARG A 721 0.03 -1.89 -13.67
CA ARG A 721 -0.05 -3.38 -13.79
C ARG A 721 0.77 -4.21 -14.83
N ASN A 722 1.56 -3.63 -15.72
CA ASN A 722 2.23 -4.32 -16.85
C ASN A 722 3.65 -3.72 -17.07
N SER A 723 4.59 -3.92 -16.14
CA SER A 723 6.00 -3.52 -16.32
C SER A 723 6.93 -4.56 -15.73
N THR A 724 7.62 -5.33 -16.58
CA THR A 724 8.56 -6.40 -16.22
C THR A 724 9.92 -5.86 -15.75
N GLY A 725 9.92 -4.88 -14.84
CA GLY A 725 11.11 -4.33 -14.19
C GLY A 725 11.14 -4.76 -12.74
N THR A 726 12.19 -5.47 -12.35
CA THR A 726 12.43 -6.08 -11.04
C THR A 726 11.92 -5.30 -9.83
N ALA A 727 11.24 -6.02 -8.93
CA ALA A 727 10.71 -5.57 -7.63
C ALA A 727 9.50 -4.60 -7.69
N SER A 728 8.44 -5.01 -8.39
CA SER A 728 7.08 -4.56 -8.05
C SER A 728 6.50 -5.46 -6.95
N VAL A 729 6.04 -4.89 -5.83
CA VAL A 729 5.45 -5.64 -4.71
C VAL A 729 4.22 -6.46 -5.14
N ASP A 730 3.44 -5.91 -6.08
CA ASP A 730 2.31 -6.59 -6.72
C ASP A 730 2.74 -7.85 -7.50
N ASP A 731 3.94 -7.85 -8.10
CA ASP A 731 4.47 -8.98 -8.89
C ASP A 731 4.75 -10.22 -8.02
N HIS A 732 4.94 -10.02 -6.71
CA HIS A 732 5.10 -11.09 -5.71
C HIS A 732 3.76 -11.52 -5.09
N GLY A 733 2.64 -10.97 -5.54
CA GLY A 733 1.31 -11.22 -4.97
C GLY A 733 1.16 -10.69 -3.54
N ILE A 734 1.99 -9.74 -3.13
CA ILE A 734 1.89 -9.04 -1.85
C ILE A 734 1.11 -7.75 -2.10
N ILE A 735 0.18 -7.41 -1.21
CA ILE A 735 -0.54 -6.14 -1.26
C ILE A 735 0.39 -5.06 -0.67
N PRO A 736 0.57 -3.87 -1.29
CA PRO A 736 1.49 -2.82 -0.82
C PRO A 736 1.37 -2.51 0.69
N GLU A 737 0.16 -2.48 1.20
CA GLU A 737 -0.17 -2.23 2.61
C GLU A 737 0.33 -3.31 3.58
N ASN A 738 0.63 -4.52 3.11
CA ASN A 738 1.10 -5.67 3.89
C ASN A 738 2.59 -5.95 3.69
N PHE A 739 3.30 -5.10 2.93
CA PHE A 739 4.66 -5.38 2.51
C PHE A 739 5.66 -5.31 3.67
N GLY A 740 6.26 -6.46 3.97
CA GLY A 740 7.44 -6.60 4.81
C GLY A 740 8.67 -6.94 3.96
N ALA A 741 9.81 -6.33 4.29
CA ALA A 741 11.07 -6.61 3.63
C ALA A 741 12.23 -6.65 4.61
N PHE A 742 13.08 -7.66 4.44
CA PHE A 742 14.32 -7.82 5.20
C PHE A 742 15.49 -7.85 4.22
N TRP A 743 16.54 -7.09 4.52
CA TRP A 743 17.82 -7.18 3.80
C TRP A 743 18.94 -7.48 4.80
N ILE A 744 19.81 -8.41 4.45
CA ILE A 744 21.01 -8.74 5.23
C ILE A 744 22.23 -8.83 4.31
N GLY A 745 23.31 -8.16 4.68
CA GLY A 745 24.53 -8.10 3.87
C GLY A 745 25.74 -7.76 4.73
N ASN A 746 26.93 -8.08 4.24
CA ASN A 746 28.19 -7.71 4.87
C ASN A 746 28.85 -6.56 4.08
N ILE A 747 29.42 -5.61 4.81
CA ILE A 747 30.32 -4.59 4.27
C ILE A 747 31.72 -4.86 4.83
N ASN A 748 32.76 -4.62 4.03
CA ASN A 748 34.15 -4.79 4.48
C ASN A 748 34.88 -3.46 4.33
N LEU A 749 35.40 -2.92 5.44
CA LEU A 749 36.10 -1.65 5.48
C LEU A 749 37.61 -1.87 5.58
N GLU A 750 38.40 -1.17 4.77
CA GLU A 750 39.86 -1.34 4.72
C GLU A 750 40.59 -0.64 5.87
N LYS A 751 39.92 0.33 6.50
CA LYS A 751 40.35 1.17 7.64
C LYS A 751 39.13 1.45 8.53
N GLU A 752 39.34 2.09 9.68
CA GLU A 752 38.23 2.66 10.45
C GLU A 752 37.64 3.86 9.68
N GLU A 753 36.32 3.90 9.55
CA GLU A 753 35.59 4.90 8.77
C GLU A 753 34.35 5.40 9.52
N GLU A 754 34.14 6.71 9.49
CA GLU A 754 32.85 7.30 9.81
C GLU A 754 31.91 7.08 8.61
N MET A 755 30.68 6.62 8.86
CA MET A 755 29.70 6.27 7.84
C MET A 755 28.34 6.92 8.15
N GLU A 756 27.66 7.38 7.11
CA GLU A 756 26.36 8.04 7.14
C GLU A 756 25.24 7.11 6.63
N ILE A 757 24.23 6.89 7.48
CA ILE A 757 23.01 6.15 7.18
C ILE A 757 22.02 7.08 6.47
N ASN A 758 21.74 6.77 5.21
CA ASN A 758 20.80 7.49 4.37
C ASN A 758 19.55 6.62 4.13
N ILE A 759 18.37 7.11 4.53
CA ILE A 759 17.10 6.38 4.40
C ILE A 759 16.04 7.31 3.79
N ASP A 760 15.45 6.92 2.65
CA ASP A 760 14.11 7.36 2.25
C ASP A 760 13.15 6.20 2.54
N SER A 761 12.09 6.46 3.30
CA SER A 761 11.18 5.42 3.79
C SER A 761 9.70 5.80 3.71
N GLY A 762 9.37 7.00 3.20
CA GLY A 762 7.99 7.47 3.07
C GLY A 762 7.11 7.19 4.30
N HIS A 763 5.98 6.52 4.07
CA HIS A 763 5.03 6.11 5.11
C HIS A 763 5.26 4.66 5.55
N SER A 764 6.43 4.36 6.13
CA SER A 764 6.79 3.02 6.63
C SER A 764 7.43 3.06 8.02
N ALA A 765 7.68 1.89 8.60
CA ALA A 765 8.56 1.72 9.75
C ALA A 765 9.81 0.96 9.29
N THR A 766 10.99 1.53 9.52
CA THR A 766 12.29 0.90 9.23
C THR A 766 13.12 0.82 10.50
N ARG A 767 13.86 -0.28 10.67
CA ARG A 767 14.89 -0.49 11.70
C ARG A 767 16.16 -0.99 11.01
N VAL A 768 17.31 -0.46 11.42
CA VAL A 768 18.63 -0.91 10.95
C VAL A 768 19.39 -1.47 12.14
N LEU A 769 20.07 -2.59 11.94
CA LEU A 769 21.02 -3.16 12.88
C LEU A 769 22.38 -3.26 12.19
N ILE A 770 23.45 -2.98 12.92
CA ILE A 770 24.82 -3.25 12.49
C ILE A 770 25.52 -4.00 13.61
N ASP A 771 26.12 -5.14 13.29
CA ASP A 771 26.69 -6.12 14.23
C ASP A 771 25.72 -6.44 15.39
N ASP A 772 24.49 -6.80 15.01
CA ASP A 772 23.35 -7.13 15.90
C ASP A 772 22.85 -5.97 16.78
N LYS A 773 23.43 -4.76 16.68
CA LYS A 773 23.07 -3.59 17.48
C LYS A 773 22.20 -2.62 16.69
N VAL A 774 21.08 -2.19 17.28
CA VAL A 774 20.18 -1.22 16.66
C VAL A 774 20.85 0.16 16.59
N VAL A 775 21.04 0.66 15.37
CA VAL A 775 21.63 1.99 15.13
C VAL A 775 20.52 3.05 15.04
N ASN A 776 20.68 4.14 15.79
CA ASN A 776 19.69 5.23 15.91
C ASN A 776 20.25 6.60 15.50
N GLY A 777 21.54 6.68 15.13
CA GLY A 777 22.20 7.89 14.64
C GLY A 777 22.15 7.98 13.11
N LYS A 778 22.26 9.21 12.58
CA LYS A 778 22.50 9.43 11.15
C LYS A 778 23.93 9.04 10.75
N THR A 779 24.85 9.10 11.70
CA THR A 779 26.28 8.85 11.52
C THR A 779 26.75 7.81 12.55
N ILE A 780 27.67 6.94 12.16
CA ILE A 780 28.26 5.87 12.97
C ILE A 780 29.77 5.78 12.67
N SER A 781 30.61 5.41 13.64
CA SER A 781 31.97 4.91 13.35
C SER A 781 31.93 3.39 13.23
N LEU A 782 32.57 2.86 12.19
CA LEU A 782 32.78 1.44 11.98
C LEU A 782 34.28 1.17 11.88
N GLN A 783 34.69 0.05 12.47
CA GLN A 783 36.10 -0.31 12.56
C GLN A 783 36.59 -0.90 11.22
N LYS A 784 37.90 -1.14 11.12
CA LYS A 784 38.44 -1.93 10.01
C LYS A 784 37.90 -3.36 10.09
N GLY A 785 37.39 -3.88 8.97
CA GLY A 785 36.99 -5.28 8.82
C GLY A 785 35.55 -5.48 8.34
N LEU A 786 35.04 -6.69 8.57
CA LEU A 786 33.73 -7.14 8.10
C LEU A 786 32.64 -6.78 9.12
N HIS A 787 31.65 -6.01 8.69
CA HIS A 787 30.49 -5.61 9.48
C HIS A 787 29.20 -6.15 8.87
N LYS A 788 28.32 -6.70 9.71
CA LYS A 788 27.02 -7.25 9.30
C LYS A 788 25.95 -6.17 9.37
N VAL A 789 25.25 -5.92 8.28
CA VAL A 789 24.18 -4.91 8.16
C VAL A 789 22.83 -5.61 7.92
N GLU A 790 21.87 -5.32 8.78
CA GLU A 790 20.49 -5.83 8.71
C GLU A 790 19.48 -4.68 8.64
N ILE A 791 18.52 -4.76 7.73
CA ILE A 791 17.52 -3.71 7.50
C ILE A 791 16.14 -4.37 7.50
N GLU A 792 15.34 -4.05 8.51
CA GLU A 792 13.95 -4.50 8.68
C GLU A 792 13.00 -3.37 8.26
N HIS A 793 12.08 -3.63 7.32
CA HIS A 793 11.13 -2.65 6.80
C HIS A 793 9.69 -3.19 6.80
N VAL A 794 8.73 -2.36 7.21
CA VAL A 794 7.29 -2.60 7.09
C VAL A 794 6.63 -1.37 6.48
N ASN A 795 6.05 -1.51 5.29
CA ASN A 795 5.29 -0.44 4.66
C ASN A 795 3.92 -0.27 5.33
N ASN A 796 3.49 0.98 5.57
CA ASN A 796 2.21 1.28 6.18
C ASN A 796 1.18 1.88 5.21
N TRP A 797 1.53 2.11 3.94
CA TRP A 797 0.70 2.87 2.99
C TRP A 797 0.36 2.12 1.68
N HIS A 798 -0.60 2.62 0.92
CA HIS A 798 -1.05 2.01 -0.35
C HIS A 798 -0.10 2.29 -1.54
N THR A 799 0.98 3.05 -1.31
CA THR A 799 2.15 3.13 -2.17
C THR A 799 3.38 2.72 -1.36
N TYR A 800 4.42 2.22 -2.04
CA TYR A 800 5.72 1.91 -1.42
C TYR A 800 6.85 2.63 -2.17
N GLY A 801 7.85 3.03 -1.40
CA GLY A 801 9.09 3.63 -1.87
C GLY A 801 10.06 3.59 -0.70
N PHE A 802 11.15 2.83 -0.87
CA PHE A 802 12.17 2.66 0.15
C PHE A 802 13.54 2.61 -0.51
N SER A 803 14.51 3.30 0.09
CA SER A 803 15.92 3.15 -0.25
C SER A 803 16.77 3.34 0.99
N PHE A 804 17.77 2.48 1.15
CA PHE A 804 18.82 2.60 2.15
C PHE A 804 20.18 2.68 1.45
N SER A 805 21.05 3.56 1.95
CA SER A 805 22.48 3.50 1.65
C SER A 805 23.31 3.84 2.88
N LEU A 806 24.50 3.26 2.92
CA LEU A 806 25.56 3.59 3.86
C LEU A 806 26.74 4.11 3.04
N THR A 807 27.20 5.32 3.33
CA THR A 807 28.25 6.03 2.56
C THR A 807 29.11 6.85 3.51
N GLU A 808 30.34 7.19 3.15
CA GLU A 808 31.11 8.20 3.89
C GLU A 808 30.29 9.51 4.07
N PRO A 809 30.38 10.20 5.22
CA PRO A 809 29.90 11.56 5.39
C PRO A 809 30.54 12.47 4.34
N GLN A 810 29.71 13.24 3.64
CA GLN A 810 30.20 14.18 2.63
C GLN A 810 30.02 15.60 3.13
N THR A 811 31.10 16.37 3.11
CA THR A 811 31.09 17.81 3.40
C THR A 811 30.21 18.54 2.39
N LEU A 812 29.14 19.17 2.87
CA LEU A 812 28.35 20.09 2.06
C LEU A 812 29.13 21.39 1.89
N LEU A 813 29.50 21.72 0.65
CA LEU A 813 30.21 22.96 0.34
C LEU A 813 29.29 24.18 0.53
N ALA A 814 29.90 25.32 0.91
CA ALA A 814 29.24 26.61 0.76
C ALA A 814 29.05 26.93 -0.74
N TYR A 815 28.07 27.76 -1.07
CA TYR A 815 27.84 28.21 -2.44
C TYR A 815 29.11 28.81 -3.07
N GLU A 816 29.76 29.76 -2.38
CA GLU A 816 30.94 30.46 -2.89
C GLU A 816 32.08 29.47 -3.17
N GLU A 817 32.28 28.52 -2.27
CA GLU A 817 33.26 27.45 -2.39
C GLU A 817 32.96 26.50 -3.55
N LEU A 818 31.71 26.06 -3.71
CA LEU A 818 31.28 25.27 -4.87
C LEU A 818 31.54 26.04 -6.19
N ARG A 819 31.21 27.32 -6.23
CA ARG A 819 31.40 28.18 -7.40
C ARG A 819 32.89 28.43 -7.70
N GLU A 820 33.71 28.59 -6.68
CA GLU A 820 35.17 28.74 -6.82
C GLU A 820 35.80 27.44 -7.36
N GLN A 821 35.49 26.30 -6.73
CA GLN A 821 36.00 24.99 -7.16
C GLN A 821 35.56 24.67 -8.60
N LEU A 822 34.27 24.87 -8.94
CA LEU A 822 33.80 24.74 -10.33
C LEU A 822 34.47 25.73 -11.29
N GLY A 823 34.76 26.95 -10.84
CA GLY A 823 35.48 27.96 -11.63
C GLY A 823 36.94 27.57 -11.94
N ASN A 824 37.58 26.83 -11.03
CA ASN A 824 38.94 26.31 -11.20
C ASN A 824 39.00 25.05 -12.07
N ILE A 825 37.96 24.21 -12.03
CA ILE A 825 37.90 22.91 -12.73
C ILE A 825 37.32 23.03 -14.14
N LEU A 826 36.29 23.87 -14.34
CA LEU A 826 35.57 23.94 -15.61
C LEU A 826 36.27 24.86 -16.62
N PRO A 827 36.43 24.43 -17.88
CA PRO A 827 37.02 25.28 -18.91
C PRO A 827 36.08 26.45 -19.26
N ARG A 828 36.65 27.60 -19.68
CA ARG A 828 35.92 28.80 -20.10
C ARG A 828 34.81 28.58 -21.14
N LYS A 829 34.87 27.46 -21.89
CA LYS A 829 33.80 26.98 -22.78
C LYS A 829 33.45 25.54 -22.38
N VAL A 830 32.40 25.40 -21.58
CA VAL A 830 31.82 24.12 -21.13
C VAL A 830 30.37 24.01 -21.62
N HIS A 831 29.85 22.79 -21.75
CA HIS A 831 28.44 22.52 -21.96
C HIS A 831 27.76 22.17 -20.65
N THR A 832 26.88 23.02 -20.14
CA THR A 832 26.10 22.72 -18.93
C THR A 832 24.85 21.95 -19.29
N ALA A 833 24.85 20.64 -19.06
CA ALA A 833 23.71 19.76 -19.27
C ALA A 833 22.97 19.54 -17.93
N TYR A 834 21.67 19.86 -17.90
CA TYR A 834 20.82 19.67 -16.73
C TYR A 834 19.86 18.49 -16.93
N VAL A 835 19.85 17.55 -15.99
CA VAL A 835 18.96 16.39 -15.95
C VAL A 835 18.10 16.45 -14.70
N GLY A 836 16.78 16.51 -14.86
CA GLY A 836 15.81 16.65 -13.77
C GLY A 836 14.77 15.52 -13.75
N VAL A 837 14.56 14.89 -12.60
CA VAL A 837 13.55 13.83 -12.43
C VAL A 837 12.82 13.93 -11.09
N TYR A 838 11.54 13.51 -10.98
CA TYR A 838 10.93 13.37 -9.65
C TYR A 838 11.31 12.03 -9.00
N ARG A 839 11.20 10.91 -9.74
CA ARG A 839 11.59 9.56 -9.29
C ARG A 839 12.00 8.64 -10.45
N SER A 840 12.71 7.55 -10.16
CA SER A 840 12.91 6.48 -11.14
C SER A 840 11.60 5.72 -11.46
N LYS A 841 11.58 5.04 -12.61
CA LYS A 841 10.58 4.01 -12.99
C LYS A 841 11.12 2.58 -12.90
N SER A 842 12.40 2.42 -12.57
CA SER A 842 13.06 1.12 -12.39
C SER A 842 12.96 0.75 -10.91
N GLY A 843 12.63 -0.50 -10.57
CA GLY A 843 12.40 -0.88 -9.18
C GLY A 843 13.67 -0.94 -8.31
N ASP A 844 14.84 -1.04 -8.94
CA ASP A 844 16.17 -0.80 -8.37
C ASP A 844 16.53 0.69 -8.23
N ASN A 845 15.57 1.59 -8.50
CA ASN A 845 15.71 3.04 -8.63
C ASN A 845 16.77 3.53 -9.63
N ALA A 846 17.24 2.69 -10.56
CA ALA A 846 18.23 3.09 -11.56
C ALA A 846 17.66 3.99 -12.67
N ILE A 847 18.46 4.95 -13.14
CA ILE A 847 18.18 5.76 -14.34
C ILE A 847 19.43 5.81 -15.22
N THR A 848 19.35 5.20 -16.40
CA THR A 848 20.46 5.19 -17.37
C THR A 848 20.51 6.47 -18.18
N LEU A 849 21.65 7.14 -18.23
CA LEU A 849 21.91 8.33 -19.04
C LEU A 849 22.77 7.96 -20.25
N ASP A 850 22.22 8.09 -21.45
CA ASP A 850 22.99 8.05 -22.71
C ASP A 850 23.43 9.48 -23.06
N ILE A 851 24.65 9.84 -22.64
CA ILE A 851 25.26 11.13 -22.91
C ILE A 851 25.72 11.15 -24.37
N LYS A 852 25.07 11.97 -25.21
CA LYS A 852 25.51 12.19 -26.58
C LYS A 852 26.81 13.00 -26.60
N ASN A 853 27.67 12.71 -27.57
CA ASN A 853 28.91 13.44 -27.78
C ASN A 853 28.58 14.91 -28.12
N ALA A 854 28.95 15.83 -27.24
CA ALA A 854 28.68 17.26 -27.40
C ALA A 854 29.73 17.99 -28.25
N GLY A 855 30.86 17.35 -28.59
CA GLY A 855 32.00 17.98 -29.26
C GLY A 855 32.73 19.03 -28.41
N LYS A 856 32.37 19.17 -27.12
CA LYS A 856 32.93 20.10 -26.15
C LYS A 856 32.85 19.49 -24.73
N PRO A 857 33.70 19.93 -23.78
CA PRO A 857 33.66 19.47 -22.39
C PRO A 857 32.28 19.67 -21.75
N VAL A 858 31.83 18.73 -20.91
CA VAL A 858 30.49 18.73 -20.31
C VAL A 858 30.56 18.93 -18.78
N PHE A 859 29.70 19.80 -18.26
CA PHE A 859 29.35 19.88 -16.84
C PHE A 859 27.94 19.32 -16.69
N LEU A 860 27.78 18.25 -15.91
CA LEU A 860 26.52 17.51 -15.82
C LEU A 860 25.88 17.73 -14.44
N ILE A 861 24.68 18.30 -14.44
CA ILE A 861 23.87 18.55 -13.24
C ILE A 861 22.75 17.51 -13.18
N LEU A 862 22.69 16.74 -12.10
CA LEU A 862 21.75 15.65 -11.87
C LEU A 862 20.87 16.00 -10.67
N ALA A 863 19.60 16.34 -10.92
CA ALA A 863 18.66 16.75 -9.88
C ALA A 863 17.48 15.78 -9.78
N SER A 864 17.14 15.37 -8.56
CA SER A 864 16.03 14.47 -8.29
C SER A 864 15.21 14.85 -7.06
N ALA A 865 13.92 14.47 -7.01
CA ALA A 865 13.15 14.60 -5.78
C ALA A 865 13.47 13.44 -4.82
N HIS A 866 13.27 12.22 -5.30
CA HIS A 866 13.65 10.99 -4.60
C HIS A 866 15.07 10.56 -4.97
N PRO A 867 15.78 9.83 -4.09
CA PRO A 867 17.06 9.20 -4.44
C PRO A 867 16.93 8.31 -5.67
N VAL A 868 17.92 8.37 -6.55
CA VAL A 868 18.03 7.51 -7.74
C VAL A 868 19.46 7.02 -7.92
N ASN A 869 19.62 5.89 -8.61
CA ASN A 869 20.90 5.33 -8.98
C ASN A 869 21.22 5.74 -10.43
N TRP A 870 21.95 6.86 -10.60
CA TRP A 870 22.31 7.34 -11.93
C TRP A 870 23.35 6.42 -12.58
N VAL A 871 23.05 5.89 -13.77
CA VAL A 871 23.95 5.03 -14.55
C VAL A 871 24.41 5.77 -15.79
N ILE A 872 25.61 6.35 -15.75
CA ILE A 872 26.12 7.24 -16.80
C ILE A 872 26.84 6.44 -17.90
N GLY A 873 26.42 6.62 -19.14
CA GLY A 873 27.02 6.00 -20.32
C GLY A 873 26.85 6.86 -21.58
N GLY A 874 26.97 6.24 -22.75
CA GLY A 874 26.95 6.95 -24.03
C GLY A 874 28.31 7.53 -24.44
N ALA A 875 28.43 7.89 -25.72
CA ALA A 875 29.70 8.27 -26.33
C ALA A 875 30.33 9.57 -25.77
N GLY A 876 29.51 10.44 -25.15
CA GLY A 876 29.92 11.69 -24.52
C GLY A 876 30.25 11.59 -23.02
N ALA A 877 30.10 10.43 -22.38
CA ALA A 877 30.39 10.29 -20.94
C ALA A 877 31.86 10.61 -20.60
N LYS A 878 32.78 10.32 -21.52
CA LYS A 878 34.22 10.63 -21.42
C LYS A 878 34.55 12.13 -21.45
N ASP A 879 33.62 12.97 -21.90
CA ASP A 879 33.80 14.42 -22.07
C ASP A 879 33.33 15.21 -20.83
N ILE A 880 32.74 14.53 -19.83
CA ILE A 880 32.35 15.09 -18.54
C ILE A 880 33.60 15.56 -17.78
N LYS A 881 33.51 16.76 -17.17
CA LYS A 881 34.57 17.39 -16.36
C LYS A 881 34.22 17.56 -14.89
N ALA A 882 32.94 17.68 -14.57
CA ALA A 882 32.44 17.67 -13.20
C ALA A 882 30.97 17.21 -13.17
N LEU A 883 30.56 16.70 -12.02
CA LEU A 883 29.20 16.30 -11.71
C LEU A 883 28.67 17.15 -10.55
N LEU A 884 27.44 17.64 -10.66
CA LEU A 884 26.71 18.26 -9.55
C LEU A 884 25.44 17.45 -9.27
N VAL A 885 25.38 16.77 -8.13
CA VAL A 885 24.27 15.88 -7.78
C VAL A 885 23.44 16.48 -6.64
N SER A 886 22.14 16.54 -6.87
CA SER A 886 21.14 17.02 -5.92
C SER A 886 19.99 16.03 -5.80
N SER A 887 19.57 15.78 -4.57
CA SER A 887 18.39 15.00 -4.25
C SER A 887 17.72 15.49 -2.97
N THR A 888 16.40 15.73 -2.99
CA THR A 888 15.75 16.50 -1.90
C THR A 888 15.39 15.69 -0.66
N HIS A 889 15.33 14.36 -0.74
CA HIS A 889 14.90 13.49 0.38
C HIS A 889 16.02 12.62 0.98
N SER A 890 16.97 12.15 0.17
CA SER A 890 18.20 11.46 0.59
C SER A 890 19.21 11.40 -0.57
N LYS A 891 20.46 10.97 -0.36
CA LYS A 891 21.53 11.00 -1.38
C LYS A 891 21.29 10.02 -2.55
N SER A 892 21.38 10.53 -3.79
CA SER A 892 21.45 9.72 -5.01
C SER A 892 22.86 9.14 -5.25
N LYS A 893 22.94 7.95 -5.84
CA LYS A 893 24.21 7.30 -6.23
C LYS A 893 24.56 7.56 -7.70
N ILE A 894 25.82 7.37 -8.05
CA ILE A 894 26.33 7.43 -9.43
C ILE A 894 27.15 6.17 -9.71
N LYS A 895 26.91 5.50 -10.85
CA LYS A 895 27.79 4.46 -11.42
C LYS A 895 27.86 4.61 -12.95
N GLY A 896 28.81 3.92 -13.60
CA GLY A 896 28.92 3.88 -15.07
C GLY A 896 30.28 4.36 -15.61
N ASN A 897 30.33 4.61 -16.92
CA ASN A 897 31.57 4.84 -17.68
C ASN A 897 32.06 6.30 -17.61
N ILE A 898 32.16 6.82 -16.38
CA ILE A 898 32.85 8.07 -16.07
C ILE A 898 34.30 7.78 -15.68
N LYS A 899 35.21 8.73 -15.89
CA LYS A 899 36.58 8.58 -15.40
C LYS A 899 36.61 8.68 -13.87
N GLN A 900 37.46 7.88 -13.22
CA GLN A 900 37.58 7.80 -11.76
C GLN A 900 38.04 9.10 -11.10
N ASP A 901 38.66 10.01 -11.85
CA ASP A 901 39.21 11.29 -11.39
C ASP A 901 38.25 12.48 -11.54
N ILE A 902 37.01 12.28 -12.01
CA ILE A 902 36.04 13.38 -12.21
C ILE A 902 35.51 13.88 -10.85
N PRO A 903 35.62 15.19 -10.54
CA PRO A 903 35.03 15.77 -9.34
C PRO A 903 33.50 15.63 -9.29
N ILE A 904 33.00 15.12 -8.17
CA ILE A 904 31.58 14.95 -7.88
C ILE A 904 31.21 15.85 -6.70
N PHE A 905 30.33 16.82 -6.95
CA PHE A 905 29.81 17.75 -5.95
C PHE A 905 28.40 17.34 -5.54
N HIS A 906 28.14 17.26 -4.24
CA HIS A 906 26.81 17.03 -3.69
C HIS A 906 26.26 18.33 -3.11
N PHE A 907 25.10 18.79 -3.59
CA PHE A 907 24.52 20.07 -3.20
C PHE A 907 22.98 20.01 -3.14
N PRO A 908 22.33 20.48 -2.05
CA PRO A 908 20.88 20.41 -1.91
C PRO A 908 20.16 21.51 -2.71
N MET A 909 19.79 21.23 -3.96
CA MET A 909 19.05 22.16 -4.81
C MET A 909 17.54 22.16 -4.52
N TRP A 910 17.08 23.11 -3.70
CA TRP A 910 15.67 23.34 -3.42
C TRP A 910 14.87 23.97 -4.59
N ASN A 911 15.57 24.50 -5.60
CA ASN A 911 14.97 25.07 -6.81
C ASN A 911 15.34 24.25 -8.05
N PHE A 912 15.06 22.95 -7.98
CA PHE A 912 15.17 22.03 -9.10
C PHE A 912 13.83 21.90 -9.84
N THR A 913 13.88 21.40 -11.08
CA THR A 913 12.68 20.98 -11.82
C THR A 913 12.96 19.73 -12.65
N TYR A 914 11.90 19.08 -13.08
CA TYR A 914 11.90 17.99 -14.06
C TYR A 914 10.97 18.29 -15.25
N GLN A 915 10.44 19.52 -15.37
CA GLN A 915 9.62 19.97 -16.48
C GLN A 915 10.25 21.19 -17.16
N LEU A 916 10.26 21.17 -18.50
CA LEU A 916 10.68 22.31 -19.31
C LEU A 916 9.75 23.53 -19.12
N LYS A 917 8.47 23.29 -18.85
CA LYS A 917 7.40 24.28 -18.66
C LYS A 917 6.50 23.79 -17.53
N SER A 918 6.12 24.66 -16.61
CA SER A 918 5.09 24.34 -15.62
C SER A 918 3.69 24.57 -16.21
N ASN A 919 2.77 23.66 -15.88
CA ASN A 919 1.34 23.90 -16.04
C ASN A 919 0.80 24.42 -14.71
N CYS A 920 0.21 25.61 -14.73
CA CYS A 920 -0.34 26.26 -13.54
C CYS A 920 -1.82 26.60 -13.72
N GLU A 921 -2.61 26.39 -12.68
CA GLU A 921 -4.07 26.47 -12.68
C GLU A 921 -4.61 27.27 -11.47
N CYS A 922 -5.89 27.60 -11.56
CA CYS A 922 -6.59 28.53 -10.68
C CYS A 922 -7.81 27.83 -10.07
N GLN A 923 -7.60 27.05 -9.00
CA GLN A 923 -8.67 26.26 -8.37
C GLN A 923 -8.89 26.70 -6.91
N GLY A 924 -9.32 27.95 -6.72
CA GLY A 924 -9.48 28.58 -5.40
C GLY A 924 -8.17 29.05 -4.74
N SER A 925 -7.04 28.53 -5.19
CA SER A 925 -5.68 29.03 -4.97
C SER A 925 -4.85 28.83 -6.23
N TYR A 926 -3.72 29.53 -6.37
CA TYR A 926 -2.79 29.27 -7.45
C TYR A 926 -2.03 27.97 -7.20
N TYR A 927 -1.99 27.08 -8.18
CA TYR A 927 -1.30 25.80 -8.11
C TYR A 927 -0.50 25.57 -9.39
N CYS A 928 0.70 25.02 -9.26
CA CYS A 928 1.51 24.57 -10.40
C CYS A 928 1.89 23.11 -10.20
N ALA A 929 1.70 22.26 -11.20
CA ALA A 929 2.04 20.84 -11.12
C ALA A 929 3.56 20.59 -10.94
N SER A 930 4.40 21.57 -11.30
CA SER A 930 5.81 21.65 -10.90
C SER A 930 6.33 23.09 -11.10
N ARG A 931 7.60 23.36 -10.77
CA ARG A 931 8.28 24.62 -11.14
C ARG A 931 8.77 24.57 -12.60
N ASP A 932 8.86 25.71 -13.28
CA ASP A 932 9.45 25.74 -14.62
C ASP A 932 11.00 25.78 -14.60
N LEU A 933 11.59 25.58 -15.78
CA LEU A 933 13.03 25.64 -15.97
C LEU A 933 13.59 27.07 -15.83
N PHE A 934 12.79 28.12 -16.03
CA PHE A 934 13.29 29.49 -16.06
C PHE A 934 13.87 29.91 -14.70
N ASP A 935 13.10 29.70 -13.62
CA ASP A 935 13.56 29.96 -12.25
C ASP A 935 14.76 29.06 -11.85
N THR A 936 14.90 27.89 -12.50
CA THR A 936 16.01 26.94 -12.26
C THR A 936 17.29 27.38 -12.99
N ILE A 937 17.20 27.98 -14.19
CA ILE A 937 18.35 28.51 -14.93
C ILE A 937 19.07 29.61 -14.13
N ASP A 938 18.32 30.59 -13.61
CA ASP A 938 18.91 31.70 -12.85
C ASP A 938 19.47 31.24 -11.50
N TYR A 939 18.84 30.25 -10.87
CA TYR A 939 19.37 29.61 -9.66
C TYR A 939 20.68 28.88 -9.93
N VAL A 940 20.75 28.02 -10.96
CA VAL A 940 21.99 27.31 -11.34
C VAL A 940 23.10 28.27 -11.75
N ALA A 941 22.78 29.31 -12.52
CA ALA A 941 23.72 30.34 -12.92
C ALA A 941 24.26 31.13 -11.72
N THR A 942 23.43 31.36 -10.71
CA THR A 942 23.90 31.83 -9.40
C THR A 942 24.83 30.79 -8.79
N ILE A 943 24.33 29.59 -8.43
CA ILE A 943 25.07 28.65 -7.56
C ILE A 943 26.34 28.01 -8.16
N THR A 944 26.49 28.03 -9.49
CA THR A 944 27.65 27.43 -10.18
C THR A 944 28.48 28.42 -11.00
N GLY A 945 27.97 29.64 -11.21
CA GLY A 945 28.51 30.56 -12.22
C GLY A 945 28.26 30.14 -13.68
N GLN A 946 27.66 28.97 -13.93
CA GLN A 946 27.41 28.42 -15.26
C GLN A 946 25.92 28.48 -15.64
N LYS A 947 25.61 28.94 -16.85
CA LYS A 947 24.23 28.88 -17.37
C LYS A 947 23.93 27.48 -17.91
N ILE A 948 22.69 27.03 -17.77
CA ILE A 948 22.20 25.78 -18.38
C ILE A 948 22.12 25.97 -19.90
N ASP A 949 22.89 25.18 -20.64
CA ASP A 949 22.86 25.14 -22.12
C ASP A 949 21.80 24.15 -22.64
N SER A 950 21.49 23.11 -21.87
CA SER A 950 20.60 22.04 -22.29
C SER A 950 19.86 21.40 -21.12
N PHE A 951 18.65 20.91 -21.41
CA PHE A 951 17.72 20.36 -20.44
C PHE A 951 17.24 18.98 -20.87
N THR A 952 17.12 18.08 -19.90
CA THR A 952 16.48 16.78 -20.04
C THR A 952 15.67 16.52 -18.78
N GLY A 953 14.39 16.19 -18.89
CA GLY A 953 13.62 15.92 -17.67
C GLY A 953 12.23 15.32 -17.88
N ASN A 954 11.77 14.61 -16.85
CA ASN A 954 10.46 13.97 -16.81
C ASN A 954 10.06 13.71 -15.36
N TYR A 955 8.76 13.63 -15.05
CA TYR A 955 8.29 13.23 -13.72
C TYR A 955 8.90 11.88 -13.31
N SER A 956 8.96 10.91 -14.22
CA SER A 956 9.69 9.67 -13.93
C SER A 956 10.18 8.95 -15.18
N ALA A 957 11.36 8.35 -15.08
CA ALA A 957 12.10 7.75 -16.20
C ALA A 957 12.83 6.46 -15.78
N LYS A 958 13.07 5.55 -16.74
CA LYS A 958 14.04 4.44 -16.61
C LYS A 958 15.38 4.80 -17.25
N SER A 959 15.35 5.68 -18.26
CA SER A 959 16.52 6.19 -18.95
C SER A 959 16.24 7.55 -19.56
N PHE A 960 17.31 8.27 -19.89
CA PHE A 960 17.32 9.53 -20.63
C PHE A 960 18.39 9.49 -21.73
N VAL A 961 18.11 10.14 -22.85
CA VAL A 961 19.13 10.59 -23.80
C VAL A 961 19.45 12.04 -23.44
N VAL A 962 20.72 12.38 -23.28
CA VAL A 962 21.14 13.71 -22.81
C VAL A 962 22.04 14.37 -23.86
N PRO A 963 21.73 15.59 -24.34
CA PRO A 963 20.54 16.38 -24.02
C PRO A 963 19.30 16.00 -24.87
N ASP A 964 18.11 16.17 -24.29
CA ASP A 964 16.81 16.12 -24.99
C ASP A 964 16.43 17.47 -25.63
N THR A 965 16.62 18.58 -24.91
CA THR A 965 16.33 19.95 -25.37
C THR A 965 17.55 20.87 -25.25
N ILE A 966 17.89 21.60 -26.31
CA ILE A 966 18.91 22.67 -26.27
C ILE A 966 18.24 24.01 -25.90
N ILE A 967 18.84 24.75 -24.97
CA ILE A 967 18.38 26.06 -24.50
C ILE A 967 19.10 27.17 -25.30
N ASP A 968 18.68 27.36 -26.55
CA ASP A 968 19.14 28.47 -27.38
C ASP A 968 18.42 29.80 -27.02
N LYS A 969 18.77 30.90 -27.71
CA LYS A 969 18.12 32.21 -27.51
C LYS A 969 16.61 32.20 -27.76
N LYS A 970 16.12 31.37 -28.68
CA LYS A 970 14.69 31.25 -29.04
C LYS A 970 13.95 30.51 -27.93
N GLN A 971 14.50 29.41 -27.46
CA GLN A 971 13.96 28.59 -26.37
C GLN A 971 13.97 29.36 -25.04
N PHE A 972 15.06 30.05 -24.71
CA PHE A 972 15.13 30.92 -23.52
C PHE A 972 14.04 32.02 -23.54
N LYS A 973 13.83 32.67 -24.70
CA LYS A 973 12.75 33.66 -24.86
C LYS A 973 11.35 33.05 -24.70
N ALA A 974 11.14 31.82 -25.16
CA ALA A 974 9.87 31.10 -24.97
C ALA A 974 9.62 30.73 -23.50
N LEU A 975 10.65 30.29 -22.77
CA LEU A 975 10.58 30.01 -21.34
C LEU A 975 10.30 31.27 -20.52
N SER A 976 11.00 32.37 -20.81
CA SER A 976 10.77 33.67 -20.17
C SER A 976 9.35 34.20 -20.36
N LYS A 977 8.74 33.97 -21.54
CA LYS A 977 7.33 34.31 -21.78
C LYS A 977 6.39 33.52 -20.87
N ILE A 978 6.60 32.21 -20.75
CA ILE A 978 5.77 31.31 -19.94
C ILE A 978 5.90 31.65 -18.45
N ALA A 979 7.12 31.86 -17.93
CA ALA A 979 7.33 32.31 -16.56
C ALA A 979 6.60 33.64 -16.27
N LYS A 980 6.59 34.59 -17.23
CA LYS A 980 5.81 35.83 -17.12
C LYS A 980 4.29 35.59 -17.12
N GLU A 981 3.79 34.70 -17.98
CA GLU A 981 2.37 34.33 -18.03
C GLU A 981 1.92 33.63 -16.73
N ASN A 982 2.75 32.74 -16.18
CA ASN A 982 2.55 32.08 -14.89
C ASN A 982 2.47 33.09 -13.75
N ARG A 983 3.44 34.01 -13.63
CA ARG A 983 3.43 35.08 -12.60
C ARG A 983 2.21 36.00 -12.74
N GLN A 984 1.70 36.22 -13.96
CA GLN A 984 0.45 36.97 -14.19
C GLN A 984 -0.81 36.17 -13.84
N ALA A 985 -0.82 34.85 -14.04
CA ALA A 985 -1.92 33.98 -13.61
C ALA A 985 -1.98 33.89 -12.08
N GLN A 986 -0.85 33.73 -11.41
CA GLN A 986 -0.74 33.76 -9.94
C GLN A 986 -1.37 35.02 -9.35
N ALA A 987 -0.93 36.19 -9.82
CA ALA A 987 -1.44 37.49 -9.39
C ALA A 987 -2.92 37.76 -9.73
N LYS A 988 -3.58 36.90 -10.53
CA LYS A 988 -5.03 36.92 -10.75
C LYS A 988 -5.76 35.96 -9.80
N CYS A 989 -5.16 34.79 -9.53
CA CYS A 989 -5.76 33.73 -8.71
C CYS A 989 -5.77 34.04 -7.22
N GLU A 990 -4.70 34.65 -6.71
CA GLU A 990 -4.55 34.99 -5.29
C GLU A 990 -5.23 36.32 -4.93
N GLY A 991 -5.97 36.90 -5.89
CA GLY A 991 -6.48 38.26 -5.86
C GLY A 991 -5.36 39.29 -6.08
N PRO A 992 -5.69 40.60 -6.09
CA PRO A 992 -4.67 41.65 -6.10
C PRO A 992 -3.95 41.68 -4.74
N GLU A 993 -2.96 40.80 -4.56
CA GLU A 993 -2.00 40.93 -3.46
C GLU A 993 -1.38 42.33 -3.49
N LEU A 994 -1.48 43.04 -2.37
CA LEU A 994 -0.86 44.34 -2.14
C LEU A 994 0.66 44.22 -2.27
N THR A 995 1.19 44.44 -3.46
CA THR A 995 2.62 44.61 -3.67
C THR A 995 3.12 45.76 -2.78
N PRO A 996 4.30 45.63 -2.13
CA PRO A 996 4.85 46.67 -1.23
C PRO A 996 5.10 48.05 -1.86
N GLN A 997 4.85 48.18 -3.15
CA GLN A 997 4.75 49.45 -3.88
C GLN A 997 3.69 50.39 -3.26
N TYR A 998 2.65 49.84 -2.62
CA TYR A 998 1.60 50.59 -1.92
C TYR A 998 1.92 51.00 -0.46
N LEU A 999 3.05 50.60 0.12
CA LEU A 999 3.48 51.13 1.42
C LEU A 999 4.01 52.55 1.25
N ASP A 1000 3.53 53.51 2.04
CA ASP A 1000 4.04 54.88 1.95
C ASP A 1000 5.48 55.01 2.52
N LYS A 1001 6.15 56.13 2.24
CA LYS A 1001 7.55 56.38 2.71
C LYS A 1001 7.68 56.35 4.24
N ARG A 1002 6.62 56.71 4.99
CA ARG A 1002 6.58 56.78 6.46
C ARG A 1002 6.46 55.38 7.06
N GLN A 1003 5.57 54.54 6.53
CA GLN A 1003 5.41 53.13 6.89
C GLN A 1003 6.72 52.35 6.66
N ARG A 1004 7.36 52.51 5.49
CA ARG A 1004 8.66 51.89 5.20
C ARG A 1004 9.75 52.35 6.20
N LYS A 1005 9.73 53.62 6.62
CA LYS A 1005 10.69 54.15 7.62
C LYS A 1005 10.44 53.59 9.02
N GLN A 1006 9.18 53.39 9.43
CA GLN A 1006 8.83 52.81 10.73
C GLN A 1006 9.17 51.31 10.81
N ILE A 1007 8.86 50.53 9.77
CA ILE A 1007 9.25 49.11 9.69
C ILE A 1007 10.78 48.97 9.77
N ARG A 1008 11.53 49.82 9.05
CA ARG A 1008 13.00 49.87 9.12
C ARG A 1008 13.53 50.17 10.52
N ALA A 1009 12.84 51.00 11.31
CA ALA A 1009 13.28 51.38 12.65
C ALA A 1009 12.97 50.35 13.75
N HIS A 1010 12.23 49.28 13.44
CA HIS A 1010 11.83 48.31 14.46
C HIS A 1010 13.04 47.48 14.96
N PRO A 1011 13.31 47.40 16.28
CA PRO A 1011 14.52 46.73 16.80
C PRO A 1011 14.67 45.28 16.33
N SER A 1012 13.58 44.51 16.31
CA SER A 1012 13.61 43.11 15.86
C SER A 1012 13.87 42.96 14.35
N VAL A 1013 13.55 43.98 13.54
CA VAL A 1013 13.92 44.03 12.12
C VAL A 1013 15.40 44.36 11.99
N GLN A 1014 15.93 45.27 12.80
CA GLN A 1014 17.37 45.56 12.86
C GLN A 1014 18.20 44.35 13.35
N ASP A 1015 17.70 43.59 14.33
CA ASP A 1015 18.35 42.34 14.80
C ASP A 1015 18.31 41.24 13.72
N ALA A 1016 17.17 41.06 13.03
CA ALA A 1016 17.09 40.14 11.90
C ALA A 1016 18.02 40.57 10.75
N LEU A 1017 18.10 41.87 10.44
CA LEU A 1017 19.03 42.42 9.45
C LEU A 1017 20.50 42.25 9.88
N LYS A 1018 20.82 42.34 11.18
CA LYS A 1018 22.16 42.07 11.68
C LYS A 1018 22.52 40.59 11.54
N ALA A 1019 21.61 39.68 11.89
CA ALA A 1019 21.80 38.24 11.69
C ALA A 1019 21.99 37.89 10.20
N MET A 1020 21.08 38.36 9.33
CA MET A 1020 21.17 38.16 7.88
C MET A 1020 22.41 38.79 7.26
N LYS A 1021 22.87 39.96 7.77
CA LYS A 1021 24.12 40.58 7.34
C LYS A 1021 25.33 39.74 7.75
N LEU A 1022 25.38 39.22 8.96
CA LEU A 1022 26.48 38.35 9.42
C LEU A 1022 26.54 37.03 8.63
N ILE A 1023 25.38 36.44 8.30
CA ILE A 1023 25.28 35.29 7.39
C ILE A 1023 25.82 35.66 6.00
N ARG A 1024 25.22 36.66 5.35
CA ARG A 1024 25.59 37.12 4.00
C ARG A 1024 27.07 37.50 3.86
N ASP A 1025 27.62 38.17 4.87
CA ASP A 1025 29.02 38.63 4.87
C ASP A 1025 30.01 37.49 5.25
N ASN A 1026 29.52 36.25 5.41
CA ASN A 1026 30.26 35.05 5.85
C ASN A 1026 31.03 35.24 7.17
N ARG A 1027 30.49 36.04 8.10
CA ARG A 1027 31.12 36.37 9.38
C ARG A 1027 30.71 35.36 10.44
N PHE A 1028 31.08 34.10 10.23
CA PHE A 1028 30.63 32.97 11.03
C PHE A 1028 30.92 33.13 12.53
N ASP A 1029 32.14 33.49 12.91
CA ASP A 1029 32.52 33.61 14.33
C ASP A 1029 31.77 34.76 15.04
N GLU A 1030 31.43 35.82 14.30
CA GLU A 1030 30.60 36.91 14.83
C GLU A 1030 29.12 36.56 14.87
N TYR A 1031 28.64 35.69 13.96
CA TYR A 1031 27.30 35.10 14.04
C TYR A 1031 27.20 34.15 15.24
N ILE A 1032 28.22 33.30 15.44
CA ILE A 1032 28.40 32.45 16.62
C ILE A 1032 28.37 33.31 17.88
N ALA A 1033 29.23 34.32 18.01
CA ALA A 1033 29.24 35.22 19.17
C ALA A 1033 27.89 35.95 19.36
N TYR A 1034 27.24 36.39 18.29
CA TYR A 1034 25.90 37.00 18.31
C TYR A 1034 24.78 36.03 18.74
N MET A 1035 24.99 34.72 18.58
CA MET A 1035 24.08 33.64 18.98
C MET A 1035 24.38 33.08 20.38
N GLU A 1036 25.67 32.89 20.73
CA GLU A 1036 26.16 32.40 22.03
C GLU A 1036 25.94 33.42 23.16
N THR A 1037 26.11 34.73 22.88
CA THR A 1037 25.71 35.80 23.81
C THR A 1037 24.22 35.76 24.17
N ARG A 1038 23.41 35.03 23.40
CA ARG A 1038 22.01 34.79 23.70
C ARG A 1038 21.79 33.37 24.27
N ASN A 1039 22.39 32.30 23.72
CA ASN A 1039 22.07 30.91 24.07
C ASN A 1039 23.23 30.14 24.75
N ARG A 1040 22.96 29.56 25.93
CA ARG A 1040 23.97 28.90 26.79
C ARG A 1040 24.23 27.42 26.52
N ASN A 1041 23.46 26.72 25.67
CA ASN A 1041 23.61 25.28 25.42
C ASN A 1041 23.24 24.90 23.97
N VAL A 1042 24.13 25.17 23.01
CA VAL A 1042 23.98 24.70 21.61
C VAL A 1042 25.34 24.21 21.10
N ASN A 1043 25.35 23.13 20.32
CA ASN A 1043 26.54 22.60 19.70
C ASN A 1043 27.00 23.50 18.53
N GLN A 1044 28.25 23.95 18.53
CA GLN A 1044 28.80 24.80 17.48
C GLN A 1044 28.73 24.15 16.08
N ASN A 1045 28.80 22.82 15.98
CA ASN A 1045 28.65 22.10 14.71
C ASN A 1045 27.22 22.20 14.16
N GLU A 1046 26.18 22.14 15.01
CA GLU A 1046 24.79 22.35 14.58
C GLU A 1046 24.55 23.80 14.14
N ILE A 1047 25.18 24.78 14.80
CA ILE A 1047 25.14 26.18 14.35
C ILE A 1047 25.86 26.33 13.02
N LYS A 1048 26.97 25.64 12.80
CA LYS A 1048 27.70 25.64 11.51
C LYS A 1048 26.87 25.05 10.37
N GLU A 1049 26.21 23.91 10.59
CA GLU A 1049 25.28 23.35 9.62
C GLU A 1049 24.08 24.27 9.37
N MET A 1050 23.47 24.84 10.42
CA MET A 1050 22.39 25.82 10.27
C MET A 1050 22.82 27.10 9.54
N PHE A 1051 24.02 27.59 9.79
CA PHE A 1051 24.59 28.76 9.14
C PHE A 1051 24.83 28.49 7.67
N LEU A 1052 25.52 27.39 7.32
CA LEU A 1052 25.75 26.98 5.93
C LEU A 1052 24.43 26.69 5.21
N PHE A 1053 23.45 26.08 5.89
CA PHE A 1053 22.11 25.85 5.36
C PHE A 1053 21.38 27.16 5.05
N GLN A 1054 21.36 28.12 5.99
CA GLN A 1054 20.71 29.42 5.79
C GLN A 1054 21.46 30.28 4.77
N HIS A 1055 22.79 30.27 4.80
CA HIS A 1055 23.65 30.95 3.84
C HIS A 1055 23.37 30.45 2.42
N ASN A 1056 23.44 29.14 2.18
CA ASN A 1056 23.10 28.52 0.90
C ASN A 1056 21.63 28.71 0.48
N TYR A 1057 20.74 29.06 1.41
CA TYR A 1057 19.32 29.37 1.15
C TYR A 1057 19.07 30.85 0.79
N PHE A 1058 19.91 31.77 1.28
CA PHE A 1058 19.81 33.21 1.01
C PHE A 1058 20.84 33.72 -0.03
N ALA A 1059 21.90 32.97 -0.33
CA ALA A 1059 22.90 33.29 -1.32
C ALA A 1059 22.29 33.32 -2.74
N GLY A 1060 22.00 34.54 -3.21
CA GLY A 1060 21.27 34.81 -4.45
C GLY A 1060 20.13 35.82 -4.32
N TYR A 1061 19.75 36.20 -3.08
CA TYR A 1061 18.68 37.16 -2.81
C TYR A 1061 19.22 38.49 -2.27
N ASP A 1062 18.70 39.60 -2.80
CA ASP A 1062 18.93 40.94 -2.24
C ASP A 1062 18.24 41.06 -0.86
N PRO A 1063 18.93 41.47 0.22
CA PRO A 1063 18.32 41.77 1.51
C PRO A 1063 17.13 42.72 1.44
N SER A 1064 16.99 43.55 0.40
CA SER A 1064 15.80 44.38 0.14
C SER A 1064 14.49 43.56 0.07
N ILE A 1065 14.56 42.30 -0.36
CA ILE A 1065 13.41 41.39 -0.49
C ILE A 1065 12.86 40.97 0.88
N ALA A 1066 13.70 40.88 1.91
CA ALA A 1066 13.24 40.62 3.29
C ALA A 1066 12.39 41.79 3.84
N TYR A 1067 12.61 43.03 3.38
CA TYR A 1067 11.76 44.18 3.74
C TYR A 1067 10.37 44.14 3.07
N HIS A 1068 10.13 43.22 2.13
CA HIS A 1068 8.89 43.12 1.37
C HIS A 1068 7.90 42.08 1.91
N MET A 1069 8.25 41.38 2.99
CA MET A 1069 7.47 40.28 3.58
C MET A 1069 6.55 40.67 4.77
N ILE A 1070 6.56 41.92 5.22
CA ILE A 1070 5.78 42.34 6.40
C ILE A 1070 4.41 42.87 5.95
N ASP A 1071 3.38 42.03 6.12
CA ASP A 1071 1.97 42.34 5.84
C ASP A 1071 1.47 43.53 6.71
N LYS A 1072 0.64 44.39 6.09
CA LYS A 1072 -0.11 45.46 6.75
C LYS A 1072 -0.91 44.95 7.96
N LYS A 1073 -1.60 43.80 7.86
CA LYS A 1073 -2.33 43.20 9.01
C LYS A 1073 -1.41 42.67 10.10
N MET A 1074 -0.16 42.31 9.77
CA MET A 1074 0.85 41.93 10.77
C MET A 1074 1.36 43.18 11.51
N TYR A 1075 1.60 44.27 10.78
CA TYR A 1075 2.00 45.56 11.34
C TYR A 1075 0.92 46.18 12.24
N GLU A 1076 -0.35 46.14 11.81
CA GLU A 1076 -1.49 46.63 12.60
C GLU A 1076 -1.69 45.81 13.90
N LYS A 1077 -1.45 44.49 13.86
CA LYS A 1077 -1.44 43.63 15.07
C LYS A 1077 -0.26 43.92 16.02
N ILE A 1078 0.90 44.32 15.50
CA ILE A 1078 2.07 44.69 16.29
C ILE A 1078 1.85 46.03 17.02
N ILE A 1079 1.14 46.98 16.40
CA ILE A 1079 0.83 48.28 17.02
C ILE A 1079 -0.33 48.20 18.02
N ALA A 1080 -1.30 47.30 17.79
CA ALA A 1080 -2.47 47.15 18.66
C ALA A 1080 -2.16 46.60 20.08
N ASN A 1081 -0.98 46.02 20.31
CA ASN A 1081 -0.58 45.49 21.63
C ASN A 1081 0.76 46.09 22.08
N LYS A 1082 0.75 46.79 23.24
CA LYS A 1082 1.95 47.25 23.92
C LYS A 1082 2.86 46.06 24.35
N PRO A 1083 4.17 46.27 24.51
CA PRO A 1083 5.14 45.37 23.89
C PRO A 1083 5.48 44.12 24.71
N LYS A 1084 5.33 42.95 24.06
CA LYS A 1084 6.25 41.81 24.12
C LYS A 1084 5.87 40.81 23.02
N LEU A 1085 6.62 40.78 21.92
CA LEU A 1085 6.54 39.69 20.95
C LEU A 1085 7.93 39.28 20.47
N THR A 1086 8.19 37.99 20.60
CA THR A 1086 9.46 37.30 20.34
C THR A 1086 9.60 36.97 18.84
N ILE A 1087 10.82 37.07 18.29
CA ILE A 1087 11.19 36.50 16.98
C ILE A 1087 11.92 35.16 17.22
N PRO A 1088 11.67 34.10 16.43
CA PRO A 1088 12.22 32.78 16.69
C PRO A 1088 13.70 32.66 16.29
N LEU A 1089 14.60 32.76 17.28
CA LEU A 1089 15.89 32.07 17.28
C LEU A 1089 15.97 31.28 18.59
N LEU A 1090 16.36 30.00 18.48
CA LEU A 1090 16.29 28.98 19.55
C LEU A 1090 16.84 29.48 20.89
N LEU A 1091 16.02 29.41 21.95
CA LEU A 1091 16.44 29.69 23.33
C LEU A 1091 15.38 29.25 24.36
N LYS A 1092 15.82 28.72 25.50
CA LYS A 1092 14.96 28.19 26.57
C LYS A 1092 15.37 28.76 27.93
N LYS A 1093 14.39 29.20 28.75
CA LYS A 1093 14.44 28.93 30.19
C LYS A 1093 13.07 28.85 30.86
N GLU A 1094 12.99 27.86 31.76
CA GLU A 1094 12.09 27.62 32.90
C GLU A 1094 10.70 28.29 33.00
N ASN A 1095 9.69 27.41 33.17
CA ASN A 1095 8.39 27.64 33.79
C ASN A 1095 7.38 28.58 33.09
N LEU A 1096 6.79 28.12 31.98
CA LEU A 1096 5.34 27.84 31.83
C LEU A 1096 5.03 27.31 30.41
N LYS A 1097 3.84 26.73 30.21
CA LYS A 1097 3.54 25.78 29.10
C LYS A 1097 3.33 26.43 27.72
N ASP A 1098 4.26 26.09 26.81
CA ASP A 1098 4.09 25.81 25.38
C ASP A 1098 3.05 26.59 24.56
N HIS A 1099 3.52 27.62 23.84
CA HIS A 1099 3.01 28.03 22.52
C HIS A 1099 4.23 28.42 21.67
N TYR A 1100 4.36 27.90 20.44
CA TYR A 1100 5.54 28.14 19.58
C TYR A 1100 5.13 28.57 18.17
N ILE A 1101 5.46 29.80 17.76
CA ILE A 1101 5.28 30.22 16.37
C ILE A 1101 6.38 29.58 15.52
N LYS A 1102 6.01 28.58 14.70
CA LYS A 1102 6.92 27.98 13.72
C LYS A 1102 6.72 28.65 12.35
N VAL A 1103 7.62 29.57 12.00
CA VAL A 1103 7.59 30.25 10.71
C VAL A 1103 8.07 29.29 9.61
N HIS A 1104 7.13 28.70 8.87
CA HIS A 1104 7.43 28.04 7.61
C HIS A 1104 7.42 29.08 6.49
N MET A 1105 8.61 29.48 6.04
CA MET A 1105 8.80 30.32 4.86
C MET A 1105 8.68 29.43 3.61
N ASN A 1106 7.54 29.45 2.92
CA ASN A 1106 7.34 28.62 1.73
C ASN A 1106 7.49 29.46 0.44
N LYS A 1107 8.17 28.92 -0.57
CA LYS A 1107 8.45 29.59 -1.86
C LYS A 1107 7.53 29.07 -2.96
N ALA A 1108 6.58 29.91 -3.38
CA ALA A 1108 5.77 29.74 -4.59
C ALA A 1108 5.81 31.04 -5.41
N GLY A 1109 6.50 31.01 -6.56
CA GLY A 1109 6.60 32.14 -7.50
C GLY A 1109 7.23 33.42 -6.91
N ASP A 1110 8.56 33.46 -6.76
CA ASP A 1110 9.35 34.64 -6.33
C ASP A 1110 8.91 35.36 -5.03
N ARG A 1111 8.00 34.78 -4.25
CA ARG A 1111 7.51 35.30 -2.98
C ARG A 1111 7.62 34.28 -1.87
N TRP A 1112 7.61 34.80 -0.65
CA TRP A 1112 7.63 34.05 0.59
C TRP A 1112 6.32 34.27 1.35
N ALA A 1113 5.58 33.21 1.66
CA ALA A 1113 4.43 33.29 2.56
C ALA A 1113 4.82 32.94 3.99
N VAL A 1114 4.39 33.75 4.97
CA VAL A 1114 4.45 33.40 6.39
C VAL A 1114 3.18 32.65 6.75
N SER A 1115 3.27 31.32 6.81
CA SER A 1115 2.16 30.50 7.33
C SER A 1115 2.24 30.42 8.86
N PHE A 1116 1.14 30.76 9.53
CA PHE A 1116 1.00 30.59 10.97
C PHE A 1116 0.56 29.14 11.26
N ILE A 1117 1.43 28.40 11.93
CA ILE A 1117 1.06 27.22 12.72
C ILE A 1117 1.15 27.65 14.19
N ARG A 1118 0.13 27.27 14.98
CA ARG A 1118 -0.03 27.65 16.39
C ARG A 1118 0.72 26.70 17.33
#